data_AF-A0A177HLF7-F1
#
_entry.id   AF-A0A177HLF7-F1
#
_cell.length_a   1.000
_cell.length_b   1.000
_cell.length_c   1.000
_cell.angle_alpha   90.00
_cell.angle_beta   90.00
_cell.angle_gamma   90.00
#
_symmetry.space_group_name_H-M   'P 1'
#
loop_
_entity.id
_entity.type
_entity.pdbx_description
1 polymer ?
#
loop_
_entity_poly.entity_id
_entity_poly.type
_entity_poly.pdbx_seq_one_letter_code
_entity_poly.pdbx_strand_id
1 'polypeptide(L)'
;MPQNPRECPDFFARHQPLLDRAVAATASRDHWTPYPESPSKFVYGEDAAKNGEAAFLDRVGGHFELPGHPGSGVVPATETSPYGFALGITYPRVFPEEAVAAAKAATGAWRDAGPDTRAGAAAEILARLNAASFEIAHAVQHTTGQAFVMAFQAGSPHAQDRGLEAVAYAWAEQKRHPVAARWSKPQRKGGPLVMDKKFTPVGRGVALLIACNTFPTWNGYPGLFASLVTGNPVVVKPHPGAVLPLAITVRIAREVLAEAGFDPNLVVLAAESPEERTASVYALHPDVRIIDFTGSTAFGDWLEANARQAAVYTEKSGLNTVVLDSTDDYRGLLGNLAFSLSLYSGQMCTTPQNLLIPREGFATDQGMKTADEFAADLGAALDRLLGDPARAAGTLGAIVGDGVRERLERAARLGRTVRASAPIEHPEHPEAVVRTPLVARLDAEADRETYTREWFGPVSFVIGTDSTRHSLEIFRETVREHGALTEPSTPPAKRCWPPPSRRHWTPECNCRRTSPAGSSSTSPPLSVTSTAAPPTRPPAPPSPIPRSSQAASRRCSRAGPFLSRSPPMPDEVFLIDGARTPQGRYGGVLASVRPDDLAALVVGEAVGRAGVPGEAVDEVILGAANQAGEDNRDVARMAVLLAGLAETVPGYTVNRLCASGLTAVASAAQAIRSGEADVVVAGGVESMTRAPWVMEKPGTPWAKPGEVHDTSLGWRFTNPRFAAADRAVPAGAGPETTKLTLSMGQTAEEVAALDGITRADSDAFALRSHQWAVAAQEAGRLAQEIVPVPVRDGEVTRDEGPRPATTMEKLGALRTIFREGGIVTAGSSSPLSDGAAALVVASAAAVERYGLTPRARIVTSASAGVQPNLMGLGPVPATEKALARAGWRTGDLDAIELNEAFAAQALAVIRRLKLDEEKVNADGGAIALGHPLGCSGARILLTLLGRLEREDARRGLATLCVGVGQGVAMLVERV
;
A
#
# COMPACT_ATOMS: atom_id res chain seq x y z
N MET A 1 -39.28 -7.91 -53.70
CA MET A 1 -39.47 -7.03 -52.51
C MET A 1 -38.09 -6.78 -51.92
N PRO A 2 -37.75 -5.57 -51.43
CA PRO A 2 -36.59 -5.42 -50.58
C PRO A 2 -36.77 -6.27 -49.32
N GLN A 3 -35.70 -6.83 -48.79
CA GLN A 3 -35.74 -7.46 -47.47
C GLN A 3 -35.93 -6.37 -46.41
N ASN A 4 -36.62 -6.69 -45.30
CA ASN A 4 -36.67 -5.78 -44.16
C ASN A 4 -35.23 -5.43 -43.74
N PRO A 5 -34.93 -4.16 -43.40
CA PRO A 5 -33.71 -3.88 -42.65
C PRO A 5 -33.77 -4.72 -41.37
N ARG A 6 -32.76 -5.56 -41.13
CA ARG A 6 -32.60 -6.18 -39.82
C ARG A 6 -32.35 -5.05 -38.83
N GLU A 7 -33.14 -4.99 -37.77
CA GLU A 7 -32.85 -4.08 -36.67
C GLU A 7 -31.46 -4.43 -36.12
N CYS A 8 -30.57 -3.44 -36.06
CA CYS A 8 -29.21 -3.63 -35.58
C CYS A 8 -29.25 -3.97 -34.07
N PRO A 9 -28.57 -5.02 -33.58
CA PRO A 9 -28.67 -5.41 -32.19
C PRO A 9 -28.17 -4.31 -31.24
N ASP A 10 -29.00 -3.89 -30.29
CA ASP A 10 -28.58 -3.00 -29.20
C ASP A 10 -27.78 -3.79 -28.15
N PHE A 11 -26.50 -4.00 -28.45
CA PHE A 11 -25.56 -4.63 -27.53
C PHE A 11 -25.31 -3.79 -26.27
N PHE A 12 -25.57 -2.47 -26.28
CA PHE A 12 -25.45 -1.67 -25.06
C PHE A 12 -26.61 -1.94 -24.10
N ALA A 13 -27.86 -1.89 -24.55
CA ALA A 13 -29.02 -2.25 -23.72
C ALA A 13 -28.94 -3.70 -23.21
N ARG A 14 -28.36 -4.62 -23.99
CA ARG A 14 -28.09 -6.01 -23.57
C ARG A 14 -27.09 -6.10 -22.41
N HIS A 15 -26.00 -5.33 -22.46
CA HIS A 15 -24.85 -5.49 -21.55
C HIS A 15 -24.72 -4.38 -20.50
N GLN A 16 -25.59 -3.37 -20.49
CA GLN A 16 -25.55 -2.28 -19.51
C GLN A 16 -25.45 -2.79 -18.04
N PRO A 17 -26.22 -3.79 -17.57
CA PRO A 17 -26.10 -4.27 -16.19
C PRO A 17 -24.74 -4.90 -15.85
N LEU A 18 -24.06 -5.47 -16.86
CA LEU A 18 -22.70 -6.00 -16.74
C LEU A 18 -21.67 -4.85 -16.66
N LEU A 19 -21.82 -3.84 -17.51
CA LEU A 19 -20.98 -2.65 -17.55
C LEU A 19 -21.08 -1.82 -16.25
N ASP A 20 -22.31 -1.53 -15.80
CA ASP A 20 -22.58 -0.83 -14.54
C ASP A 20 -21.99 -1.58 -13.34
N ARG A 21 -22.09 -2.93 -13.33
CA ARG A 21 -21.48 -3.76 -12.28
C ARG A 21 -19.95 -3.77 -12.35
N ALA A 22 -19.36 -3.77 -13.53
CA ALA A 22 -17.91 -3.72 -13.71
C ALA A 22 -17.32 -2.38 -13.23
N VAL A 23 -17.99 -1.26 -13.54
CA VAL A 23 -17.61 0.08 -13.02
C VAL A 23 -17.74 0.17 -11.50
N ALA A 24 -18.75 -0.50 -10.91
CA ALA A 24 -18.84 -0.60 -9.45
C ALA A 24 -17.71 -1.44 -8.84
N ALA A 25 -17.29 -2.52 -9.51
CA ALA A 25 -16.23 -3.40 -9.04
C ALA A 25 -14.83 -2.78 -9.13
N THR A 26 -14.51 -2.01 -10.18
CA THR A 26 -13.22 -1.29 -10.27
C THR A 26 -13.09 -0.23 -9.18
N ALA A 27 -14.21 0.36 -8.74
CA ALA A 27 -14.27 1.31 -7.64
C ALA A 27 -14.19 0.65 -6.24
N SER A 28 -14.90 -0.46 -5.98
CA SER A 28 -14.88 -1.10 -4.65
C SER A 28 -13.68 -2.02 -4.41
N ARG A 29 -13.13 -2.61 -5.50
CA ARG A 29 -12.01 -3.56 -5.50
C ARG A 29 -12.26 -4.86 -4.72
N ASP A 30 -13.53 -5.19 -4.47
CA ASP A 30 -13.95 -6.50 -3.98
C ASP A 30 -13.65 -7.60 -5.01
N HIS A 31 -13.55 -8.85 -4.57
CA HIS A 31 -13.52 -9.98 -5.50
C HIS A 31 -14.86 -10.09 -6.25
N TRP A 32 -14.81 -9.91 -7.57
CA TRP A 32 -15.92 -10.13 -8.48
C TRP A 32 -15.39 -10.55 -9.85
N THR A 33 -16.03 -11.55 -10.46
CA THR A 33 -15.86 -11.92 -11.86
C THR A 33 -17.24 -12.30 -12.44
N PRO A 34 -17.59 -11.86 -13.66
CA PRO A 34 -18.73 -12.36 -14.41
C PRO A 34 -18.42 -13.60 -15.26
N TYR A 35 -17.15 -13.99 -15.40
CA TYR A 35 -16.69 -15.09 -16.25
C TYR A 35 -16.15 -16.24 -15.37
N PRO A 36 -16.89 -17.35 -15.18
CA PRO A 36 -16.49 -18.34 -14.18
C PRO A 36 -15.21 -19.09 -14.57
N GLU A 37 -14.16 -18.92 -13.77
CA GLU A 37 -12.82 -19.49 -14.00
C GLU A 37 -12.72 -21.03 -13.96
N SER A 38 -13.79 -21.74 -13.61
CA SER A 38 -13.79 -23.21 -13.54
C SER A 38 -14.29 -23.81 -14.87
N PRO A 39 -13.53 -24.68 -15.55
CA PRO A 39 -13.96 -25.40 -16.75
C PRO A 39 -14.99 -26.52 -16.44
N SER A 40 -15.88 -26.25 -15.48
CA SER A 40 -16.88 -27.19 -14.97
C SER A 40 -18.06 -27.30 -15.91
N LYS A 41 -18.47 -28.55 -16.21
CA LYS A 41 -19.71 -28.83 -16.97
C LYS A 41 -20.98 -28.29 -16.32
N PHE A 42 -20.96 -28.01 -15.01
CA PHE A 42 -22.08 -27.36 -14.31
C PHE A 42 -22.22 -25.87 -14.64
N VAL A 43 -21.19 -25.24 -15.19
CA VAL A 43 -21.22 -23.85 -15.67
C VAL A 43 -21.47 -23.83 -17.17
N TYR A 44 -20.60 -24.50 -17.95
CA TYR A 44 -20.55 -24.36 -19.40
C TYR A 44 -21.41 -25.36 -20.17
N GLY A 45 -21.99 -26.36 -19.50
CA GLY A 45 -22.73 -27.48 -20.11
C GLY A 45 -21.87 -28.73 -20.33
N GLU A 46 -22.51 -29.87 -20.56
CA GLU A 46 -21.82 -31.17 -20.60
C GLU A 46 -20.91 -31.37 -21.83
N ASP A 47 -21.33 -30.87 -23.00
CA ASP A 47 -20.57 -31.01 -24.25
C ASP A 47 -19.54 -29.89 -24.49
N ALA A 48 -19.49 -28.84 -23.66
CA ALA A 48 -18.73 -27.62 -23.96
C ALA A 48 -17.21 -27.86 -24.13
N ALA A 49 -16.62 -28.72 -23.30
CA ALA A 49 -15.21 -29.08 -23.42
C ALA A 49 -14.90 -29.79 -24.74
N LYS A 50 -15.66 -30.85 -25.04
CA LYS A 50 -15.57 -31.64 -26.28
C LYS A 50 -15.82 -30.79 -27.53
N ASN A 51 -16.77 -29.85 -27.47
CA ASN A 51 -17.09 -28.98 -28.60
C ASN A 51 -15.98 -27.95 -28.85
N GLY A 52 -15.33 -27.43 -27.80
CA GLY A 52 -14.18 -26.53 -27.96
C GLY A 52 -12.90 -27.26 -28.38
N GLU A 53 -12.67 -28.48 -27.91
CA GLU A 53 -11.62 -29.37 -28.40
C GLU A 53 -11.80 -29.65 -29.90
N ALA A 54 -13.00 -30.05 -30.32
CA ALA A 54 -13.33 -30.25 -31.74
C ALA A 54 -13.14 -28.96 -32.55
N ALA A 55 -13.62 -27.80 -32.06
CA ALA A 55 -13.46 -26.52 -32.74
C ALA A 55 -11.99 -26.07 -32.86
N PHE A 56 -11.11 -26.49 -31.95
CA PHE A 56 -9.66 -26.31 -32.08
C PHE A 56 -9.07 -27.29 -33.11
N LEU A 57 -9.42 -28.58 -33.04
CA LEU A 57 -8.94 -29.60 -33.97
C LEU A 57 -9.34 -29.31 -35.43
N ASP A 58 -10.54 -28.75 -35.66
CA ASP A 58 -11.00 -28.27 -36.97
C ASP A 58 -10.15 -27.12 -37.55
N ARG A 59 -9.26 -26.50 -36.76
CA ARG A 59 -8.26 -25.52 -37.26
C ARG A 59 -6.96 -26.17 -37.70
N VAL A 60 -6.59 -27.30 -37.09
CA VAL A 60 -5.26 -27.93 -37.26
C VAL A 60 -5.06 -28.38 -38.71
N GLY A 61 -3.97 -27.94 -39.32
CA GLY A 61 -3.67 -28.15 -40.75
C GLY A 61 -4.50 -27.30 -41.73
N GLY A 62 -5.35 -26.39 -41.24
CA GLY A 62 -6.27 -25.59 -42.05
C GLY A 62 -5.77 -24.19 -42.45
N HIS A 63 -6.63 -23.48 -43.18
CA HIS A 63 -6.53 -22.03 -43.34
C HIS A 63 -7.48 -21.33 -42.37
N PHE A 64 -6.99 -20.30 -41.68
CA PHE A 64 -7.79 -19.53 -40.74
C PHE A 64 -8.54 -18.41 -41.47
N GLU A 65 -9.75 -18.73 -41.94
CA GLU A 65 -10.63 -17.80 -42.66
C GLU A 65 -10.97 -16.54 -41.85
N LEU A 66 -10.71 -15.37 -42.44
CA LEU A 66 -11.20 -14.07 -41.95
C LEU A 66 -11.90 -13.32 -43.10
N PRO A 67 -13.23 -13.45 -43.24
CA PRO A 67 -13.99 -12.77 -44.29
C PRO A 67 -13.74 -11.25 -44.31
N GLY A 68 -13.50 -10.71 -45.50
CA GLY A 68 -13.24 -9.29 -45.73
C GLY A 68 -11.96 -8.74 -45.07
N HIS A 69 -10.99 -9.61 -44.73
CA HIS A 69 -9.66 -9.17 -44.29
C HIS A 69 -8.95 -8.41 -45.42
N PRO A 70 -8.19 -7.33 -45.14
CA PRO A 70 -7.64 -6.46 -46.18
C PRO A 70 -6.38 -7.02 -46.86
N GLY A 71 -5.82 -8.10 -46.31
CA GLY A 71 -4.58 -8.71 -46.78
C GLY A 71 -4.72 -9.53 -48.06
N SER A 72 -3.58 -9.75 -48.73
CA SER A 72 -3.50 -10.64 -49.89
C SER A 72 -2.41 -11.72 -49.71
N GLY A 73 -2.75 -12.95 -50.06
CA GLY A 73 -1.90 -14.12 -49.86
C GLY A 73 -1.92 -14.65 -48.42
N VAL A 74 -0.94 -15.48 -48.10
CA VAL A 74 -0.96 -16.36 -46.92
C VAL A 74 0.35 -16.27 -46.13
N VAL A 75 0.25 -16.37 -44.80
CA VAL A 75 1.37 -16.61 -43.89
C VAL A 75 1.55 -18.13 -43.73
N PRO A 76 2.72 -18.70 -44.07
CA PRO A 76 3.00 -20.12 -43.88
C PRO A 76 2.82 -20.59 -42.43
N ALA A 77 2.49 -21.87 -42.27
CA ALA A 77 2.32 -22.48 -40.96
C ALA A 77 3.66 -22.55 -40.22
N THR A 78 3.76 -21.77 -39.13
CA THR A 78 4.98 -21.62 -38.32
C THR A 78 4.77 -21.93 -36.83
N GLU A 79 3.53 -22.14 -36.41
CA GLU A 79 3.20 -22.55 -35.03
C GLU A 79 3.43 -24.05 -34.82
N THR A 80 4.24 -24.37 -33.82
CA THR A 80 4.46 -25.72 -33.31
C THR A 80 4.01 -25.77 -31.86
N SER A 81 3.17 -26.75 -31.53
CA SER A 81 2.73 -27.03 -30.17
C SER A 81 3.92 -27.43 -29.30
N PRO A 82 4.15 -26.77 -28.14
CA PRO A 82 5.14 -27.20 -27.15
C PRO A 82 4.92 -28.63 -26.60
N TYR A 83 3.77 -29.21 -26.92
CA TYR A 83 3.42 -30.61 -26.66
C TYR A 83 3.83 -31.60 -27.79
N GLY A 84 4.60 -31.14 -28.80
CA GLY A 84 5.29 -32.02 -29.75
C GLY A 84 4.59 -32.28 -31.08
N PHE A 85 3.80 -31.32 -31.61
CA PHE A 85 3.23 -31.44 -32.95
C PHE A 85 3.12 -30.08 -33.66
N ALA A 86 3.29 -30.05 -34.99
CA ALA A 86 3.05 -28.84 -35.78
C ALA A 86 1.54 -28.56 -35.85
N LEU A 87 1.11 -27.31 -35.64
CA LEU A 87 -0.32 -26.97 -35.76
C LEU A 87 -0.78 -26.93 -37.23
N GLY A 88 0.13 -26.67 -38.17
CA GLY A 88 -0.17 -26.65 -39.61
C GLY A 88 -1.10 -25.52 -40.07
N ILE A 89 -1.45 -24.58 -39.18
CA ILE A 89 -2.43 -23.51 -39.44
C ILE A 89 -1.78 -22.39 -40.24
N THR A 90 -2.47 -21.93 -41.28
CA THR A 90 -2.05 -20.79 -42.10
C THR A 90 -3.01 -19.60 -41.94
N TYR A 91 -2.51 -18.38 -42.06
CA TYR A 91 -3.27 -17.14 -41.80
C TYR A 91 -3.28 -16.22 -43.02
N PRO A 92 -4.28 -15.33 -43.18
CA PRO A 92 -4.24 -14.29 -44.21
C PRO A 92 -3.10 -13.30 -43.94
N ARG A 93 -2.35 -12.97 -44.98
CA ARG A 93 -1.16 -12.09 -44.93
C ARG A 93 -1.53 -10.66 -45.25
N VAL A 94 -1.10 -9.69 -44.44
CA VAL A 94 -1.27 -8.25 -44.69
C VAL A 94 0.00 -7.48 -44.35
N PHE A 95 0.38 -6.52 -45.19
CA PHE A 95 1.55 -5.68 -44.97
C PHE A 95 1.20 -4.42 -44.15
N PRO A 96 2.18 -3.76 -43.48
CA PRO A 96 1.90 -2.68 -42.54
C PRO A 96 1.06 -1.52 -43.09
N GLU A 97 1.37 -1.05 -44.30
CA GLU A 97 0.61 0.02 -44.98
C GLU A 97 -0.86 -0.39 -45.20
N GLU A 98 -1.10 -1.59 -45.71
CA GLU A 98 -2.44 -2.12 -46.03
C GLU A 98 -3.31 -2.27 -44.77
N ALA A 99 -2.74 -2.86 -43.71
CA ALA A 99 -3.42 -3.09 -42.45
C ALA A 99 -3.78 -1.77 -41.74
N VAL A 100 -2.84 -0.82 -41.68
CA VAL A 100 -3.08 0.48 -41.01
C VAL A 100 -4.01 1.36 -41.84
N ALA A 101 -3.93 1.33 -43.18
CA ALA A 101 -4.86 2.03 -44.06
C ALA A 101 -6.30 1.50 -43.92
N ALA A 102 -6.49 0.16 -43.88
CA ALA A 102 -7.79 -0.45 -43.69
C ALA A 102 -8.40 -0.11 -42.31
N ALA A 103 -7.61 -0.22 -41.24
CA ALA A 103 -8.00 0.17 -39.89
C ALA A 103 -8.43 1.64 -39.82
N LYS A 104 -7.62 2.54 -40.40
CA LYS A 104 -7.91 3.98 -40.47
C LYS A 104 -9.18 4.29 -41.28
N ALA A 105 -9.43 3.60 -42.38
CA ALA A 105 -10.64 3.76 -43.18
C ALA A 105 -11.92 3.39 -42.39
N ALA A 106 -11.86 2.28 -41.65
CA ALA A 106 -12.97 1.76 -40.84
C ALA A 106 -13.40 2.71 -39.68
N THR A 107 -12.51 3.63 -39.25
CA THR A 107 -12.66 4.46 -38.04
C THR A 107 -13.89 5.38 -38.07
N GLY A 108 -14.36 5.82 -39.24
CA GLY A 108 -15.34 6.91 -39.38
C GLY A 108 -16.63 6.73 -38.58
N ALA A 109 -17.38 5.67 -38.86
CA ALA A 109 -18.62 5.36 -38.16
C ALA A 109 -18.41 5.00 -36.68
N TRP A 110 -17.28 4.34 -36.37
CA TRP A 110 -16.95 3.89 -35.01
C TRP A 110 -16.65 5.03 -34.04
N ARG A 111 -15.94 6.07 -34.52
CA ARG A 111 -15.73 7.32 -33.79
C ARG A 111 -17.08 7.96 -33.43
N ASP A 112 -18.00 8.01 -34.39
CA ASP A 112 -19.26 8.73 -34.27
C ASP A 112 -20.36 7.94 -33.53
N ALA A 113 -20.19 6.63 -33.34
CA ALA A 113 -21.10 5.74 -32.60
C ALA A 113 -21.25 6.09 -31.10
N GLY A 114 -20.29 6.80 -30.51
CA GLY A 114 -20.30 7.22 -29.11
C GLY A 114 -19.92 6.11 -28.09
N PRO A 115 -19.63 6.47 -26.82
CA PRO A 115 -19.03 5.54 -25.86
C PRO A 115 -19.90 4.33 -25.51
N ASP A 116 -21.22 4.52 -25.41
CA ASP A 116 -22.17 3.48 -24.99
C ASP A 116 -22.23 2.34 -26.02
N THR A 117 -22.43 2.68 -27.30
CA THR A 117 -22.40 1.74 -28.42
C THR A 117 -21.09 0.95 -28.48
N ARG A 118 -19.95 1.64 -28.26
CA ARG A 118 -18.62 1.00 -28.27
C ARG A 118 -18.42 0.04 -27.09
N ALA A 119 -18.86 0.42 -25.88
CA ALA A 119 -18.79 -0.43 -24.70
C ALA A 119 -19.73 -1.64 -24.80
N GLY A 120 -20.94 -1.46 -25.34
CA GLY A 120 -21.90 -2.55 -25.59
C GLY A 120 -21.35 -3.59 -26.57
N ALA A 121 -20.80 -3.15 -27.71
CA ALA A 121 -20.17 -4.05 -28.67
C ALA A 121 -18.93 -4.75 -28.08
N ALA A 122 -18.09 -4.05 -27.30
CA ALA A 122 -16.96 -4.68 -26.61
C ALA A 122 -17.39 -5.76 -25.59
N ALA A 123 -18.46 -5.52 -24.83
CA ALA A 123 -19.05 -6.50 -23.92
C ALA A 123 -19.66 -7.71 -24.66
N GLU A 124 -20.26 -7.52 -25.82
CA GLU A 124 -20.73 -8.62 -26.68
C GLU A 124 -19.56 -9.48 -27.20
N ILE A 125 -18.46 -8.86 -27.62
CA ILE A 125 -17.23 -9.59 -28.01
C ILE A 125 -16.75 -10.43 -26.83
N LEU A 126 -16.61 -9.84 -25.64
CA LEU A 126 -16.18 -10.56 -24.43
C LEU A 126 -17.14 -11.71 -24.04
N ALA A 127 -18.45 -11.52 -24.17
CA ALA A 127 -19.44 -12.58 -23.95
C ALA A 127 -19.31 -13.75 -24.94
N ARG A 128 -19.01 -13.47 -26.22
CA ARG A 128 -18.76 -14.52 -27.23
C ARG A 128 -17.39 -15.19 -27.06
N LEU A 129 -16.37 -14.46 -26.62
CA LEU A 129 -15.09 -15.04 -26.20
C LEU A 129 -15.27 -15.98 -25.01
N ASN A 130 -16.14 -15.64 -24.05
CA ASN A 130 -16.47 -16.53 -22.93
C ASN A 130 -17.17 -17.82 -23.41
N ALA A 131 -18.10 -17.73 -24.35
CA ALA A 131 -18.70 -18.91 -24.99
C ALA A 131 -17.66 -19.77 -25.76
N ALA A 132 -16.62 -19.14 -26.34
CA ALA A 132 -15.53 -19.81 -27.04
C ALA A 132 -14.35 -20.24 -26.12
N SER A 133 -14.48 -20.14 -24.79
CA SER A 133 -13.35 -20.35 -23.86
C SER A 133 -12.62 -21.69 -24.02
N PHE A 134 -13.30 -22.74 -24.46
CA PHE A 134 -12.66 -24.05 -24.71
C PHE A 134 -11.87 -24.09 -26.05
N GLU A 135 -12.35 -23.47 -27.14
CA GLU A 135 -11.59 -23.31 -28.40
C GLU A 135 -10.30 -22.49 -28.11
N ILE A 136 -10.44 -21.41 -27.34
CA ILE A 136 -9.33 -20.55 -26.93
C ILE A 136 -8.38 -21.28 -25.96
N ALA A 137 -8.88 -22.08 -25.02
CA ALA A 137 -8.04 -22.84 -24.08
C ALA A 137 -7.09 -23.81 -24.79
N HIS A 138 -7.59 -24.62 -25.73
CA HIS A 138 -6.72 -25.51 -26.51
C HIS A 138 -5.78 -24.73 -27.42
N ALA A 139 -6.23 -23.62 -28.02
CA ALA A 139 -5.35 -22.73 -28.78
C ALA A 139 -4.21 -22.15 -27.94
N VAL A 140 -4.47 -21.75 -26.69
CA VAL A 140 -3.45 -21.26 -25.75
C VAL A 140 -2.54 -22.40 -25.29
N GLN A 141 -3.08 -23.57 -24.91
CA GLN A 141 -2.30 -24.74 -24.52
C GLN A 141 -1.28 -25.13 -25.61
N HIS A 142 -1.75 -25.25 -26.86
CA HIS A 142 -0.95 -25.74 -27.98
C HIS A 142 -0.22 -24.63 -28.76
N THR A 143 -0.10 -23.43 -28.20
CA THR A 143 0.84 -22.38 -28.68
C THR A 143 1.81 -21.95 -27.57
N THR A 144 1.30 -21.73 -26.35
CA THR A 144 2.09 -21.27 -25.21
C THR A 144 2.77 -22.41 -24.44
N GLY A 145 2.18 -23.61 -24.43
CA GLY A 145 2.60 -24.70 -23.54
C GLY A 145 2.01 -24.63 -22.13
N GLN A 146 1.10 -23.71 -21.82
CA GLN A 146 0.35 -23.74 -20.56
C GLN A 146 -0.44 -25.05 -20.43
N ALA A 147 -0.42 -25.69 -19.25
CA ALA A 147 -1.29 -26.83 -18.96
C ALA A 147 -2.77 -26.42 -19.05
N PHE A 148 -3.64 -27.31 -19.56
CA PHE A 148 -5.01 -26.99 -19.98
C PHE A 148 -5.82 -26.14 -18.98
N VAL A 149 -5.75 -26.43 -17.67
CA VAL A 149 -6.51 -25.67 -16.65
C VAL A 149 -6.05 -24.21 -16.58
N MET A 150 -4.74 -23.94 -16.70
CA MET A 150 -4.24 -22.57 -16.80
C MET A 150 -4.56 -21.96 -18.17
N ALA A 151 -4.41 -22.72 -19.26
CA ALA A 151 -4.73 -22.26 -20.61
C ALA A 151 -6.22 -21.86 -20.74
N PHE A 152 -7.11 -22.54 -20.01
CA PHE A 152 -8.48 -22.13 -19.83
C PHE A 152 -8.57 -20.86 -18.98
N GLN A 153 -8.08 -20.87 -17.74
CA GLN A 153 -8.20 -19.76 -16.79
C GLN A 153 -7.56 -18.46 -17.31
N ALA A 154 -6.25 -18.46 -17.48
CA ALA A 154 -5.48 -17.31 -17.93
C ALA A 154 -5.74 -16.97 -19.40
N GLY A 155 -5.94 -17.98 -20.25
CA GLY A 155 -6.22 -17.75 -21.67
C GLY A 155 -7.62 -17.23 -21.97
N SER A 156 -8.61 -17.57 -21.13
CA SER A 156 -10.03 -17.26 -21.33
C SER A 156 -10.66 -16.45 -20.17
N PRO A 157 -11.36 -16.97 -19.13
CA PRO A 157 -12.03 -16.11 -18.14
C PRO A 157 -11.20 -14.98 -17.53
N HIS A 158 -9.96 -15.21 -17.09
CA HIS A 158 -9.14 -14.14 -16.50
C HIS A 158 -8.67 -13.11 -17.53
N ALA A 159 -8.47 -13.50 -18.79
CA ALA A 159 -8.23 -12.55 -19.88
C ALA A 159 -9.49 -11.72 -20.17
N GLN A 160 -10.66 -12.36 -20.14
CA GLN A 160 -11.97 -11.73 -20.37
C GLN A 160 -12.31 -10.75 -19.23
N ASP A 161 -11.99 -11.10 -17.98
CA ASP A 161 -12.07 -10.20 -16.82
C ASP A 161 -11.21 -8.95 -17.02
N ARG A 162 -9.94 -9.11 -17.42
CA ARG A 162 -9.02 -7.99 -17.71
C ARG A 162 -9.46 -7.15 -18.92
N GLY A 163 -10.05 -7.79 -19.93
CA GLY A 163 -10.71 -7.09 -21.04
C GLY A 163 -11.89 -6.25 -20.55
N LEU A 164 -12.78 -6.80 -19.73
CA LEU A 164 -13.94 -6.09 -19.19
C LEU A 164 -13.55 -4.98 -18.21
N GLU A 165 -12.51 -5.17 -17.40
CA GLU A 165 -11.91 -4.13 -16.56
C GLU A 165 -11.46 -2.93 -17.42
N ALA A 166 -10.76 -3.19 -18.52
CA ALA A 166 -10.36 -2.16 -19.48
C ALA A 166 -11.56 -1.48 -20.15
N VAL A 167 -12.60 -2.23 -20.55
CA VAL A 167 -13.89 -1.65 -21.03
C VAL A 167 -14.50 -0.74 -19.97
N ALA A 168 -14.55 -1.16 -18.71
CA ALA A 168 -15.19 -0.43 -17.61
C ALA A 168 -14.48 0.90 -17.32
N TYR A 169 -13.15 0.92 -17.17
CA TYR A 169 -12.41 2.18 -17.00
C TYR A 169 -12.57 3.08 -18.24
N ALA A 170 -12.40 2.55 -19.45
CA ALA A 170 -12.49 3.32 -20.70
C ALA A 170 -13.88 3.90 -20.97
N TRP A 171 -14.95 3.19 -20.58
CA TRP A 171 -16.31 3.68 -20.67
C TRP A 171 -16.62 4.71 -19.58
N ALA A 172 -16.29 4.43 -18.32
CA ALA A 172 -16.52 5.35 -17.20
C ALA A 172 -15.84 6.71 -17.42
N GLU A 173 -14.60 6.73 -17.88
CA GLU A 173 -13.87 7.99 -18.15
C GLU A 173 -14.55 8.81 -19.25
N GLN A 174 -14.92 8.17 -20.37
CA GLN A 174 -15.65 8.85 -21.45
C GLN A 174 -17.03 9.39 -21.02
N LYS A 175 -17.62 8.84 -19.95
CA LYS A 175 -18.92 9.23 -19.41
C LYS A 175 -18.84 10.31 -18.32
N ARG A 176 -17.65 10.65 -17.80
CA ARG A 176 -17.43 11.79 -16.88
C ARG A 176 -17.67 13.15 -17.53
N HIS A 177 -17.62 13.23 -18.86
CA HIS A 177 -17.84 14.47 -19.60
C HIS A 177 -19.23 14.51 -20.25
N PRO A 178 -19.99 15.61 -20.15
CA PRO A 178 -21.32 15.70 -20.75
C PRO A 178 -21.23 15.82 -22.28
N VAL A 179 -22.02 15.03 -23.00
CA VAL A 179 -22.08 15.05 -24.49
C VAL A 179 -22.46 16.44 -25.02
N ALA A 180 -23.27 17.19 -24.28
CA ALA A 180 -23.57 18.59 -24.56
C ALA A 180 -23.76 19.40 -23.27
N ALA A 181 -23.43 20.69 -23.29
CA ALA A 181 -23.66 21.61 -22.17
C ALA A 181 -23.99 23.02 -22.66
N ARG A 182 -25.09 23.60 -22.14
CA ARG A 182 -25.49 24.98 -22.40
C ARG A 182 -24.74 25.92 -21.44
N TRP A 183 -23.74 26.62 -21.95
CA TRP A 183 -22.94 27.56 -21.18
C TRP A 183 -23.53 28.97 -21.29
N SER A 184 -23.71 29.64 -20.15
CA SER A 184 -24.24 31.00 -20.05
C SER A 184 -23.28 31.88 -19.25
N LYS A 185 -22.90 33.03 -19.82
CA LYS A 185 -22.08 34.05 -19.14
C LYS A 185 -22.83 35.39 -19.12
N PRO A 186 -23.26 35.87 -17.93
CA PRO A 186 -23.85 37.20 -17.79
C PRO A 186 -22.93 38.31 -18.32
N GLN A 187 -23.52 39.35 -18.90
CA GLN A 187 -22.81 40.54 -19.38
C GLN A 187 -23.37 41.81 -18.75
N ARG A 188 -22.49 42.80 -18.57
CA ARG A 188 -22.83 44.07 -17.90
C ARG A 188 -23.83 44.94 -18.69
N LYS A 189 -23.96 44.69 -20.00
CA LYS A 189 -25.01 45.16 -20.92
C LYS A 189 -25.22 44.11 -22.01
N GLY A 190 -26.42 44.03 -22.60
CA GLY A 190 -26.69 43.21 -23.80
C GLY A 190 -27.26 41.80 -23.56
N GLY A 191 -27.52 41.40 -22.31
CA GLY A 191 -27.98 40.04 -21.99
C GLY A 191 -26.83 39.03 -21.87
N PRO A 192 -27.10 37.79 -21.40
CA PRO A 192 -26.05 36.77 -21.26
C PRO A 192 -25.56 36.28 -22.62
N LEU A 193 -24.25 36.03 -22.74
CA LEU A 193 -23.73 35.19 -23.83
C LEU A 193 -24.16 33.75 -23.57
N VAL A 194 -24.85 33.14 -24.51
CA VAL A 194 -25.27 31.73 -24.43
C VAL A 194 -24.59 30.95 -25.56
N MET A 195 -23.98 29.82 -25.21
CA MET A 195 -23.34 28.91 -26.16
C MET A 195 -23.74 27.47 -25.84
N ASP A 196 -24.36 26.79 -26.80
CA ASP A 196 -24.58 25.35 -26.74
C ASP A 196 -23.30 24.64 -27.19
N LYS A 197 -22.63 23.96 -26.26
CA LYS A 197 -21.38 23.23 -26.50
C LYS A 197 -21.70 21.75 -26.72
N LYS A 198 -21.02 21.12 -27.69
CA LYS A 198 -21.01 19.65 -27.87
C LYS A 198 -19.60 19.13 -27.61
N PHE A 199 -19.49 18.02 -26.90
CA PHE A 199 -18.24 17.31 -26.64
C PHE A 199 -18.34 15.91 -27.24
N THR A 200 -17.35 15.53 -28.05
CA THR A 200 -17.30 14.22 -28.71
C THR A 200 -15.99 13.55 -28.32
N PRO A 201 -16.00 12.37 -27.66
CA PRO A 201 -14.80 11.56 -27.47
C PRO A 201 -14.30 11.03 -28.82
N VAL A 202 -13.07 11.36 -29.17
CA VAL A 202 -12.41 10.99 -30.45
C VAL A 202 -11.16 10.17 -30.16
N GLY A 203 -11.02 9.02 -30.82
CA GLY A 203 -9.83 8.17 -30.73
C GLY A 203 -8.57 8.89 -31.23
N ARG A 204 -7.40 8.47 -30.74
CA ARG A 204 -6.10 9.05 -31.07
C ARG A 204 -5.64 8.73 -32.50
N GLY A 205 -6.05 7.59 -33.04
CA GLY A 205 -5.70 7.08 -34.37
C GLY A 205 -5.76 5.56 -34.40
N VAL A 206 -4.91 4.90 -35.18
CA VAL A 206 -4.83 3.42 -35.16
C VAL A 206 -4.04 2.96 -33.93
N ALA A 207 -4.56 1.95 -33.24
CA ALA A 207 -3.85 1.26 -32.17
C ALA A 207 -3.14 0.00 -32.70
N LEU A 208 -1.99 -0.32 -32.11
CA LEU A 208 -1.20 -1.50 -32.45
C LEU A 208 -0.98 -2.34 -31.19
N LEU A 209 -1.57 -3.52 -31.14
CA LEU A 209 -1.29 -4.52 -30.10
C LEU A 209 -0.16 -5.44 -30.57
N ILE A 210 0.96 -5.47 -29.84
CA ILE A 210 2.11 -6.37 -30.06
C ILE A 210 2.16 -7.38 -28.90
N ALA A 211 1.56 -8.56 -29.10
CA ALA A 211 1.38 -9.55 -28.03
C ALA A 211 2.58 -10.53 -27.87
N CYS A 212 2.72 -11.06 -26.66
CA CYS A 212 3.72 -12.07 -26.30
C CYS A 212 3.30 -13.50 -26.72
N ASN A 213 4.19 -14.48 -26.51
CA ASN A 213 3.97 -15.90 -26.82
C ASN A 213 3.54 -16.77 -25.64
N THR A 214 3.41 -16.20 -24.44
CA THR A 214 3.17 -16.96 -23.20
C THR A 214 1.79 -16.67 -22.61
N PHE A 215 1.28 -15.45 -22.79
CA PHE A 215 -0.03 -14.98 -22.31
C PHE A 215 -0.73 -14.08 -23.36
N PRO A 216 -0.90 -14.55 -24.62
CA PRO A 216 -1.27 -13.72 -25.77
C PRO A 216 -2.62 -13.01 -25.60
N THR A 217 -3.60 -13.65 -24.97
CA THR A 217 -4.92 -13.07 -24.67
C THR A 217 -4.89 -12.24 -23.38
N TRP A 218 -4.37 -12.78 -22.27
CA TRP A 218 -4.36 -12.10 -20.96
C TRP A 218 -3.68 -10.73 -20.99
N ASN A 219 -2.49 -10.65 -21.60
CA ASN A 219 -1.78 -9.38 -21.77
C ASN A 219 -2.34 -8.52 -22.92
N GLY A 220 -2.91 -9.13 -23.96
CA GLY A 220 -3.39 -8.40 -25.14
C GLY A 220 -4.78 -7.78 -25.00
N TYR A 221 -5.68 -8.40 -24.23
CA TYR A 221 -7.06 -7.96 -24.09
C TYR A 221 -7.19 -6.55 -23.47
N PRO A 222 -6.43 -6.14 -22.43
CA PRO A 222 -6.47 -4.77 -21.91
C PRO A 222 -6.27 -3.70 -22.99
N GLY A 223 -5.19 -3.79 -23.78
CA GLY A 223 -4.88 -2.83 -24.85
C GLY A 223 -5.89 -2.85 -25.99
N LEU A 224 -6.29 -4.06 -26.43
CA LEU A 224 -7.32 -4.27 -27.46
C LEU A 224 -8.64 -3.60 -27.06
N PHE A 225 -9.17 -3.91 -25.87
CA PHE A 225 -10.49 -3.42 -25.46
C PHE A 225 -10.48 -1.95 -25.02
N ALA A 226 -9.41 -1.47 -24.35
CA ALA A 226 -9.26 -0.04 -24.06
C ALA A 226 -9.21 0.80 -25.35
N SER A 227 -8.40 0.38 -26.33
CA SER A 227 -8.29 1.05 -27.63
C SER A 227 -9.62 1.06 -28.38
N LEU A 228 -10.29 -0.10 -28.47
CA LEU A 228 -11.56 -0.26 -29.18
C LEU A 228 -12.67 0.62 -28.55
N VAL A 229 -12.84 0.60 -27.22
CA VAL A 229 -13.87 1.37 -26.51
C VAL A 229 -13.61 2.89 -26.55
N THR A 230 -12.35 3.31 -26.55
CA THR A 230 -11.97 4.73 -26.74
C THR A 230 -12.07 5.21 -28.20
N GLY A 231 -12.52 4.36 -29.13
CA GLY A 231 -12.84 4.74 -30.50
C GLY A 231 -11.69 4.62 -31.49
N ASN A 232 -10.67 3.82 -31.17
CA ASN A 232 -9.55 3.50 -32.06
C ASN A 232 -9.79 2.14 -32.73
N PRO A 233 -9.50 1.96 -34.03
CA PRO A 233 -9.34 0.64 -34.61
C PRO A 233 -8.03 0.00 -34.11
N VAL A 234 -7.95 -1.33 -34.12
CA VAL A 234 -6.80 -2.07 -33.58
C VAL A 234 -6.22 -3.02 -34.63
N VAL A 235 -4.93 -2.83 -34.94
CA VAL A 235 -4.12 -3.85 -35.61
C VAL A 235 -3.56 -4.77 -34.53
N VAL A 236 -4.02 -6.01 -34.52
CA VAL A 236 -3.58 -7.06 -33.60
C VAL A 236 -2.44 -7.82 -34.25
N LYS A 237 -1.23 -7.66 -33.72
CA LYS A 237 0.02 -8.28 -34.17
C LYS A 237 0.47 -9.31 -33.11
N PRO A 238 0.18 -10.61 -33.29
CA PRO A 238 0.61 -11.64 -32.34
C PRO A 238 2.11 -11.93 -32.41
N HIS A 239 2.62 -12.69 -31.42
CA HIS A 239 3.89 -13.38 -31.61
C HIS A 239 3.70 -14.52 -32.65
N PRO A 240 4.64 -14.75 -33.60
CA PRO A 240 4.48 -15.78 -34.64
C PRO A 240 4.27 -17.22 -34.16
N GLY A 241 4.64 -17.52 -32.91
CA GLY A 241 4.40 -18.80 -32.25
C GLY A 241 3.11 -18.88 -31.40
N ALA A 242 2.29 -17.83 -31.38
CA ALA A 242 1.03 -17.77 -30.63
C ALA A 242 0.00 -16.85 -31.33
N VAL A 243 -0.24 -17.13 -32.60
CA VAL A 243 -1.19 -16.44 -33.47
C VAL A 243 -2.61 -16.92 -33.20
N LEU A 244 -2.84 -18.24 -33.05
CA LEU A 244 -4.18 -18.83 -33.02
C LEU A 244 -5.14 -18.22 -31.97
N PRO A 245 -4.76 -17.99 -30.70
CA PRO A 245 -5.67 -17.42 -29.70
C PRO A 245 -6.18 -16.02 -30.09
N LEU A 246 -5.29 -15.20 -30.67
CA LEU A 246 -5.64 -13.87 -31.15
C LEU A 246 -6.33 -13.90 -32.52
N ALA A 247 -6.08 -14.90 -33.36
CA ALA A 247 -6.86 -15.11 -34.58
C ALA A 247 -8.34 -15.43 -34.28
N ILE A 248 -8.59 -16.31 -33.30
CA ILE A 248 -9.94 -16.58 -32.75
C ILE A 248 -10.56 -15.29 -32.17
N THR A 249 -9.76 -14.51 -31.43
CA THR A 249 -10.20 -13.22 -30.88
C THR A 249 -10.63 -12.24 -31.97
N VAL A 250 -9.80 -12.07 -33.01
CA VAL A 250 -10.08 -11.17 -34.14
C VAL A 250 -11.28 -11.65 -34.96
N ARG A 251 -11.46 -12.97 -35.15
CA ARG A 251 -12.64 -13.56 -35.80
C ARG A 251 -13.92 -13.10 -35.11
N ILE A 252 -14.03 -13.36 -33.80
CA ILE A 252 -15.21 -13.03 -32.99
C ILE A 252 -15.44 -11.51 -32.90
N ALA A 253 -14.37 -10.72 -32.80
CA ALA A 253 -14.46 -9.26 -32.83
C ALA A 253 -15.07 -8.75 -34.15
N ARG A 254 -14.59 -9.27 -35.28
CA ARG A 254 -15.07 -8.90 -36.63
C ARG A 254 -16.52 -9.32 -36.87
N GLU A 255 -16.93 -10.49 -36.38
CA GLU A 255 -18.32 -10.96 -36.43
C GLU A 255 -19.27 -9.99 -35.71
N VAL A 256 -18.97 -9.63 -34.45
CA VAL A 256 -19.79 -8.69 -33.66
C VAL A 256 -19.84 -7.30 -34.29
N LEU A 257 -18.71 -6.79 -34.78
CA LEU A 257 -18.64 -5.47 -35.40
C LEU A 257 -19.45 -5.40 -36.71
N ALA A 258 -19.40 -6.45 -37.54
CA ALA A 258 -20.22 -6.56 -38.74
C ALA A 258 -21.73 -6.71 -38.42
N GLU A 259 -22.10 -7.47 -37.39
CA GLU A 259 -23.48 -7.54 -36.90
C GLU A 259 -23.99 -6.20 -36.34
N ALA A 260 -23.12 -5.42 -35.70
CA ALA A 260 -23.38 -4.06 -35.25
C ALA A 260 -23.38 -3.01 -36.39
N GLY A 261 -23.20 -3.42 -37.65
CA GLY A 261 -23.22 -2.54 -38.82
C GLY A 261 -21.96 -1.70 -39.02
N PHE A 262 -20.85 -2.03 -38.36
CA PHE A 262 -19.54 -1.39 -38.54
C PHE A 262 -18.66 -2.19 -39.51
N ASP A 263 -17.63 -1.53 -40.04
CA ASP A 263 -16.60 -2.20 -40.84
C ASP A 263 -15.77 -3.14 -39.94
N PRO A 264 -15.71 -4.45 -40.21
CA PRO A 264 -14.93 -5.39 -39.40
C PRO A 264 -13.43 -5.06 -39.37
N ASN A 265 -12.92 -4.26 -40.32
CA ASN A 265 -11.52 -3.82 -40.33
C ASN A 265 -11.18 -2.79 -39.24
N LEU A 266 -12.13 -2.44 -38.38
CA LEU A 266 -11.82 -1.91 -37.03
C LEU A 266 -10.94 -2.85 -36.21
N VAL A 267 -10.91 -4.16 -36.51
CA VAL A 267 -9.95 -5.12 -35.95
C VAL A 267 -9.31 -5.94 -37.07
N VAL A 268 -7.98 -5.83 -37.21
CA VAL A 268 -7.19 -6.48 -38.27
C VAL A 268 -6.17 -7.43 -37.64
N LEU A 269 -6.08 -8.67 -38.13
CA LEU A 269 -5.02 -9.62 -37.75
C LEU A 269 -3.77 -9.38 -38.61
N ALA A 270 -2.67 -8.98 -37.98
CA ALA A 270 -1.35 -8.86 -38.59
C ALA A 270 -0.48 -10.08 -38.19
N ALA A 271 -0.77 -11.23 -38.79
CA ALA A 271 0.09 -12.40 -38.71
C ALA A 271 1.34 -12.21 -39.59
N GLU A 272 2.49 -12.76 -39.17
CA GLU A 272 3.76 -12.73 -39.89
C GLU A 272 4.53 -14.05 -39.69
N SER A 273 5.51 -14.32 -40.54
CA SER A 273 6.52 -15.36 -40.29
C SER A 273 7.67 -14.83 -39.41
N PRO A 274 8.36 -15.67 -38.61
CA PRO A 274 9.42 -15.26 -37.66
C PRO A 274 10.58 -14.44 -38.26
N GLU A 275 10.81 -14.57 -39.56
CA GLU A 275 11.85 -13.90 -40.32
C GLU A 275 11.51 -12.43 -40.63
N GLU A 276 10.23 -12.08 -40.65
CA GLU A 276 9.73 -10.83 -41.24
C GLU A 276 9.80 -9.64 -40.27
N ARG A 277 9.61 -9.90 -38.96
CA ARG A 277 9.86 -8.96 -37.85
C ARG A 277 9.21 -7.57 -38.03
N THR A 278 8.02 -7.54 -38.61
CA THR A 278 7.30 -6.33 -39.04
C THR A 278 6.86 -5.43 -37.89
N ALA A 279 6.90 -5.91 -36.65
CA ALA A 279 6.44 -5.18 -35.46
C ALA A 279 7.06 -3.76 -35.32
N SER A 280 8.33 -3.59 -35.68
CA SER A 280 9.01 -2.28 -35.68
C SER A 280 8.55 -1.36 -36.82
N VAL A 281 8.17 -1.93 -37.96
CA VAL A 281 7.62 -1.18 -39.12
C VAL A 281 6.21 -0.70 -38.81
N TYR A 282 5.37 -1.56 -38.23
CA TYR A 282 4.07 -1.18 -37.69
C TYR A 282 4.20 -0.07 -36.63
N ALA A 283 5.11 -0.22 -35.66
CA ALA A 283 5.30 0.72 -34.56
C ALA A 283 5.78 2.12 -34.99
N LEU A 284 6.44 2.25 -36.15
CA LEU A 284 6.90 3.54 -36.68
C LEU A 284 5.96 4.15 -37.73
N HIS A 285 4.84 3.49 -38.04
CA HIS A 285 3.87 4.02 -39.00
C HIS A 285 3.20 5.31 -38.47
N PRO A 286 3.09 6.40 -39.26
CA PRO A 286 2.66 7.71 -38.76
C PRO A 286 1.23 7.74 -38.21
N ASP A 287 0.34 6.88 -38.74
CA ASP A 287 -1.05 6.73 -38.29
C ASP A 287 -1.25 5.76 -37.12
N VAL A 288 -0.19 5.07 -36.66
CA VAL A 288 -0.22 4.34 -35.38
C VAL A 288 0.02 5.34 -34.26
N ARG A 289 -0.94 5.43 -33.33
CA ARG A 289 -1.04 6.50 -32.30
C ARG A 289 -1.20 5.96 -30.88
N ILE A 290 -1.42 4.64 -30.75
CA ILE A 290 -1.38 3.86 -29.52
C ILE A 290 -0.58 2.59 -29.83
N ILE A 291 0.31 2.17 -28.93
CA ILE A 291 1.00 0.89 -28.98
C ILE A 291 0.88 0.23 -27.62
N ASP A 292 0.30 -0.97 -27.58
CA ASP A 292 0.25 -1.84 -26.41
C ASP A 292 1.22 -3.01 -26.67
N PHE A 293 2.27 -3.15 -25.86
CA PHE A 293 3.32 -4.16 -26.05
C PHE A 293 3.51 -5.04 -24.82
N THR A 294 3.76 -6.32 -25.04
CA THR A 294 4.25 -7.25 -24.00
C THR A 294 5.42 -8.08 -24.53
N GLY A 295 6.55 -8.06 -23.82
CA GLY A 295 7.71 -8.86 -24.18
C GLY A 295 9.01 -8.38 -23.55
N SER A 296 10.12 -8.53 -24.27
CA SER A 296 11.45 -8.21 -23.74
C SER A 296 11.65 -6.72 -23.51
N THR A 297 12.28 -6.38 -22.38
CA THR A 297 12.60 -5.01 -21.97
C THR A 297 13.31 -4.23 -23.08
N ALA A 298 14.30 -4.85 -23.74
CA ALA A 298 15.06 -4.23 -24.83
C ALA A 298 14.23 -3.82 -26.07
N PHE A 299 13.08 -4.46 -26.34
CA PHE A 299 12.18 -4.01 -27.41
C PHE A 299 11.14 -3.00 -26.90
N GLY A 300 10.69 -3.12 -25.65
CA GLY A 300 9.85 -2.10 -25.01
C GLY A 300 10.56 -0.74 -24.92
N ASP A 301 11.79 -0.72 -24.40
CA ASP A 301 12.65 0.46 -24.34
C ASP A 301 12.90 1.05 -25.75
N TRP A 302 13.02 0.19 -26.77
CA TRP A 302 13.14 0.63 -28.16
C TRP A 302 11.85 1.29 -28.67
N LEU A 303 10.68 0.72 -28.39
CA LEU A 303 9.39 1.33 -28.73
C LEU A 303 9.23 2.70 -28.06
N GLU A 304 9.47 2.77 -26.74
CA GLU A 304 9.43 4.01 -25.95
C GLU A 304 10.37 5.09 -26.51
N ALA A 305 11.58 4.71 -26.92
CA ALA A 305 12.58 5.65 -27.45
C ALA A 305 12.33 6.12 -28.89
N ASN A 306 11.64 5.32 -29.72
CA ASN A 306 11.55 5.54 -31.17
C ASN A 306 10.13 5.82 -31.69
N ALA A 307 9.08 5.18 -31.16
CA ALA A 307 7.69 5.33 -31.62
C ALA A 307 6.99 6.59 -31.08
N ARG A 308 7.68 7.73 -31.15
CA ARG A 308 7.33 9.02 -30.50
C ARG A 308 6.05 9.67 -31.04
N GLN A 309 5.48 9.14 -32.12
CA GLN A 309 4.19 9.56 -32.67
C GLN A 309 2.99 8.88 -31.98
N ALA A 310 3.23 7.83 -31.19
CA ALA A 310 2.24 7.09 -30.45
C ALA A 310 2.39 7.27 -28.93
N ALA A 311 1.31 6.97 -28.18
CA ALA A 311 1.44 6.63 -26.77
C ALA A 311 1.79 5.14 -26.66
N VAL A 312 2.88 4.82 -25.97
CA VAL A 312 3.40 3.45 -25.84
C VAL A 312 3.17 2.97 -24.42
N TYR A 313 2.55 1.80 -24.28
CA TYR A 313 2.31 1.08 -23.03
C TYR A 313 3.08 -0.24 -23.10
N THR A 314 3.96 -0.50 -22.13
CA THR A 314 4.92 -1.61 -22.20
C THR A 314 4.92 -2.49 -20.94
N GLU A 315 4.49 -3.74 -21.11
CA GLU A 315 4.70 -4.82 -20.15
C GLU A 315 6.06 -5.48 -20.44
N LYS A 316 7.05 -5.19 -19.61
CA LYS A 316 8.46 -5.56 -19.78
C LYS A 316 8.89 -6.61 -18.73
N SER A 317 9.96 -7.37 -19.03
CA SER A 317 10.58 -8.26 -18.03
C SER A 317 11.09 -7.48 -16.81
N GLY A 318 10.93 -8.05 -15.61
CA GLY A 318 11.38 -7.47 -14.33
C GLY A 318 11.76 -8.54 -13.30
N LEU A 319 12.35 -8.11 -12.19
CA LEU A 319 13.01 -8.97 -11.19
C LEU A 319 12.13 -9.24 -9.96
N ASN A 320 11.14 -10.11 -10.10
CA ASN A 320 10.29 -10.55 -8.99
C ASN A 320 11.16 -11.17 -7.87
N THR A 321 11.03 -10.62 -6.67
CA THR A 321 11.97 -10.86 -5.57
C THR A 321 11.22 -11.11 -4.26
N VAL A 322 11.66 -12.10 -3.49
CA VAL A 322 11.12 -12.47 -2.17
C VAL A 322 12.16 -12.14 -1.10
N VAL A 323 11.74 -11.49 -0.02
CA VAL A 323 12.60 -11.18 1.14
C VAL A 323 12.20 -12.06 2.33
N LEU A 324 13.15 -12.86 2.81
CA LEU A 324 12.96 -13.86 3.86
C LEU A 324 13.64 -13.42 5.17
N ASP A 325 12.84 -12.84 6.08
CA ASP A 325 13.25 -12.41 7.43
C ASP A 325 12.80 -13.38 8.52
N SER A 326 11.53 -13.79 8.48
CA SER A 326 10.99 -14.76 9.43
C SER A 326 9.72 -15.47 8.94
N THR A 327 9.35 -16.59 9.56
CA THR A 327 8.05 -17.24 9.33
C THR A 327 7.59 -18.03 10.57
N ASP A 328 6.28 -18.04 10.83
CA ASP A 328 5.63 -18.92 11.81
C ASP A 328 5.02 -20.21 11.20
N ASP A 329 5.16 -20.41 9.88
CA ASP A 329 4.97 -21.71 9.20
C ASP A 329 5.98 -21.89 8.04
N TYR A 330 7.14 -22.46 8.35
CA TYR A 330 8.19 -22.78 7.38
C TYR A 330 7.75 -23.83 6.36
N ARG A 331 6.87 -24.76 6.74
CA ARG A 331 6.37 -25.80 5.84
C ARG A 331 5.38 -25.22 4.83
N GLY A 332 4.52 -24.30 5.26
CA GLY A 332 3.62 -23.52 4.41
C GLY A 332 4.39 -22.64 3.43
N LEU A 333 5.41 -21.92 3.91
CA LEU A 333 6.31 -21.11 3.09
C LEU A 333 6.97 -21.94 1.97
N LEU A 334 7.60 -23.07 2.32
CA LEU A 334 8.23 -23.97 1.35
C LEU A 334 7.23 -24.56 0.36
N GLY A 335 6.01 -24.91 0.81
CA GLY A 335 4.95 -25.40 -0.06
C GLY A 335 4.43 -24.35 -1.04
N ASN A 336 4.25 -23.11 -0.57
CA ASN A 336 3.85 -21.97 -1.40
C ASN A 336 4.91 -21.66 -2.46
N LEU A 337 6.17 -21.48 -2.07
CA LEU A 337 7.26 -21.20 -3.01
C LEU A 337 7.48 -22.35 -4.00
N ALA A 338 7.46 -23.62 -3.55
CA ALA A 338 7.57 -24.76 -4.46
C ALA A 338 6.44 -24.75 -5.51
N PHE A 339 5.21 -24.37 -5.15
CA PHE A 339 4.12 -24.20 -6.11
C PHE A 339 4.35 -23.01 -7.05
N SER A 340 4.65 -21.82 -6.52
CA SER A 340 4.87 -20.60 -7.31
C SER A 340 6.02 -20.70 -8.31
N LEU A 341 7.07 -21.46 -8.00
CA LEU A 341 8.19 -21.72 -8.91
C LEU A 341 7.90 -22.83 -9.93
N SER A 342 6.99 -23.76 -9.61
CA SER A 342 6.59 -24.85 -10.51
C SER A 342 5.48 -24.46 -11.48
N LEU A 343 4.66 -23.47 -11.12
CA LEU A 343 3.50 -23.06 -11.90
C LEU A 343 3.91 -22.60 -13.31
N TYR A 344 3.46 -23.33 -14.33
CA TYR A 344 3.86 -23.17 -15.75
C TYR A 344 5.39 -23.14 -15.96
N SER A 345 6.14 -23.92 -15.16
CA SER A 345 7.61 -23.99 -15.21
C SER A 345 8.28 -22.60 -15.08
N GLY A 346 7.70 -21.71 -14.28
CA GLY A 346 8.23 -20.35 -14.09
C GLY A 346 8.16 -19.44 -15.31
N GLN A 347 7.35 -19.78 -16.31
CA GLN A 347 7.17 -19.00 -17.55
C GLN A 347 6.11 -17.89 -17.40
N MET A 348 5.80 -17.49 -16.17
CA MET A 348 4.90 -16.38 -15.85
C MET A 348 5.72 -15.11 -15.58
N CYS A 349 5.24 -13.96 -16.07
CA CYS A 349 5.88 -12.67 -15.78
C CYS A 349 5.91 -12.31 -14.28
N THR A 350 5.12 -12.98 -13.45
CA THR A 350 5.01 -12.80 -11.99
C THR A 350 5.74 -13.88 -11.16
N THR A 351 6.38 -14.87 -11.79
CA THR A 351 7.15 -15.91 -11.06
C THR A 351 8.34 -15.28 -10.32
N PRO A 352 8.55 -15.60 -9.02
CA PRO A 352 9.75 -15.17 -8.28
C PRO A 352 11.05 -15.74 -8.87
N GLN A 353 12.05 -14.87 -9.09
CA GLN A 353 13.39 -15.29 -9.49
C GLN A 353 14.36 -15.26 -8.30
N ASN A 354 14.36 -14.16 -7.55
CA ASN A 354 15.37 -13.87 -6.53
C ASN A 354 14.80 -14.10 -5.12
N LEU A 355 15.44 -14.93 -4.32
CA LEU A 355 15.05 -15.25 -2.94
C LEU A 355 16.17 -14.77 -1.99
N LEU A 356 15.99 -13.61 -1.36
CA LEU A 356 17.02 -12.94 -0.56
C LEU A 356 16.98 -13.39 0.90
N ILE A 357 18.09 -13.91 1.42
CA ILE A 357 18.21 -14.51 2.76
C ILE A 357 19.48 -14.01 3.46
N PRO A 358 19.43 -13.59 4.75
CA PRO A 358 20.62 -13.29 5.53
C PRO A 358 21.60 -14.48 5.60
N ARG A 359 22.90 -14.22 5.52
CA ARG A 359 23.97 -15.24 5.63
C ARG A 359 23.99 -15.91 7.02
N GLU A 360 23.57 -15.20 8.08
CA GLU A 360 23.35 -15.77 9.43
C GLU A 360 22.05 -16.62 9.54
N GLY A 361 21.23 -16.62 8.49
CA GLY A 361 19.93 -17.29 8.42
C GLY A 361 18.74 -16.42 8.85
N PHE A 362 17.55 -16.97 8.67
CA PHE A 362 16.28 -16.32 8.97
C PHE A 362 15.44 -17.16 9.95
N ALA A 363 14.56 -16.52 10.72
CA ALA A 363 13.94 -17.15 11.90
C ALA A 363 12.66 -17.93 11.55
N THR A 364 12.55 -19.19 11.97
CA THR A 364 11.42 -20.08 11.63
C THR A 364 10.84 -20.81 12.85
N ASP A 365 9.65 -21.41 12.71
CA ASP A 365 9.05 -22.33 13.70
C ASP A 365 9.92 -23.57 13.99
N GLN A 366 10.87 -23.87 13.09
CA GLN A 366 11.81 -25.00 13.17
C GLN A 366 13.24 -24.58 13.55
N GLY A 367 13.44 -23.33 13.98
CA GLY A 367 14.74 -22.75 14.36
C GLY A 367 15.25 -21.71 13.37
N MET A 368 16.53 -21.33 13.47
CA MET A 368 17.17 -20.51 12.44
C MET A 368 17.43 -21.36 11.20
N LYS A 369 17.23 -20.80 10.00
CA LYS A 369 17.52 -21.47 8.72
C LYS A 369 18.47 -20.65 7.88
N THR A 370 19.65 -21.18 7.60
CA THR A 370 20.63 -20.58 6.69
C THR A 370 20.17 -20.65 5.23
N ALA A 371 20.77 -19.84 4.36
CA ALA A 371 20.48 -19.85 2.93
C ALA A 371 20.73 -21.22 2.27
N ASP A 372 21.73 -21.98 2.73
CA ASP A 372 22.06 -23.31 2.22
C ASP A 372 21.06 -24.38 2.66
N GLU A 373 20.65 -24.37 3.94
CA GLU A 373 19.58 -25.24 4.45
C GLU A 373 18.24 -24.95 3.75
N PHE A 374 17.91 -23.67 3.56
CA PHE A 374 16.69 -23.27 2.87
C PHE A 374 16.67 -23.74 1.41
N ALA A 375 17.79 -23.59 0.68
CA ALA A 375 17.88 -24.06 -0.71
C ALA A 375 17.70 -25.58 -0.81
N ALA A 376 18.23 -26.35 0.15
CA ALA A 376 18.04 -27.80 0.22
C ALA A 376 16.58 -28.18 0.59
N ASP A 377 16.00 -27.53 1.59
CA ASP A 377 14.61 -27.74 2.00
C ASP A 377 13.60 -27.38 0.88
N LEU A 378 13.86 -26.30 0.14
CA LEU A 378 13.07 -25.88 -1.03
C LEU A 378 13.24 -26.88 -2.18
N GLY A 379 14.46 -27.40 -2.39
CA GLY A 379 14.71 -28.49 -3.34
C GLY A 379 13.86 -29.72 -3.04
N ALA A 380 13.87 -30.16 -1.78
CA ALA A 380 13.05 -31.29 -1.31
C ALA A 380 11.54 -31.00 -1.31
N ALA A 381 11.12 -29.73 -1.21
CA ALA A 381 9.72 -29.33 -1.37
C ALA A 381 9.26 -29.40 -2.82
N LEU A 382 10.09 -28.96 -3.78
CA LEU A 382 9.86 -29.11 -5.22
C LEU A 382 9.79 -30.59 -5.62
N ASP A 383 10.73 -31.42 -5.16
CA ASP A 383 10.73 -32.86 -5.45
C ASP A 383 9.51 -33.59 -4.87
N ARG A 384 9.01 -33.15 -3.70
CA ARG A 384 7.77 -33.68 -3.11
C ARG A 384 6.52 -33.26 -3.88
N LEU A 385 6.49 -32.04 -4.42
CA LEU A 385 5.38 -31.54 -5.23
C LEU A 385 5.33 -32.22 -6.61
N LEU A 386 6.49 -32.42 -7.23
CA LEU A 386 6.65 -32.86 -8.61
C LEU A 386 7.03 -34.35 -8.76
N GLY A 387 7.09 -35.11 -7.67
CA GLY A 387 7.48 -36.53 -7.66
C GLY A 387 6.48 -37.51 -8.28
N ASP A 388 5.38 -37.01 -8.85
CA ASP A 388 4.38 -37.77 -9.61
C ASP A 388 4.26 -37.16 -11.01
N PRO A 389 4.70 -37.85 -12.08
CA PRO A 389 4.80 -37.26 -13.43
C PRO A 389 3.50 -36.64 -13.96
N ALA A 390 2.34 -37.24 -13.68
CA ALA A 390 1.05 -36.73 -14.13
C ALA A 390 0.67 -35.40 -13.48
N ARG A 391 0.76 -35.29 -12.14
CA ARG A 391 0.52 -34.01 -11.44
C ARG A 391 1.62 -32.98 -11.71
N ALA A 392 2.86 -33.42 -11.90
CA ALA A 392 3.96 -32.55 -12.30
C ALA A 392 3.68 -31.92 -13.67
N ALA A 393 3.37 -32.72 -14.70
CA ALA A 393 2.99 -32.25 -16.03
C ALA A 393 1.83 -31.25 -16.00
N GLY A 394 0.76 -31.55 -15.25
CA GLY A 394 -0.39 -30.66 -15.09
C GLY A 394 -0.11 -29.35 -14.33
N THR A 395 1.01 -29.25 -13.60
CA THR A 395 1.45 -28.04 -12.88
C THR A 395 2.47 -27.22 -13.70
N LEU A 396 3.40 -27.93 -14.35
CA LEU A 396 4.56 -27.38 -15.06
C LEU A 396 4.20 -26.89 -16.47
N GLY A 397 3.22 -27.51 -17.14
CA GLY A 397 3.03 -27.33 -18.58
C GLY A 397 4.27 -27.77 -19.38
N ALA A 398 4.34 -27.33 -20.63
CA ALA A 398 5.50 -27.50 -21.51
C ALA A 398 6.31 -26.18 -21.63
N ILE A 399 7.58 -26.31 -22.02
CA ILE A 399 8.47 -25.18 -22.25
C ILE A 399 8.21 -24.56 -23.62
N VAL A 400 7.88 -23.26 -23.66
CA VAL A 400 7.36 -22.55 -24.86
C VAL A 400 8.34 -22.46 -26.04
N GLY A 401 9.63 -22.73 -25.83
CA GLY A 401 10.61 -22.76 -26.92
C GLY A 401 12.08 -22.80 -26.48
N ASP A 402 12.97 -22.97 -27.45
CA ASP A 402 14.39 -23.27 -27.20
C ASP A 402 15.15 -22.18 -26.45
N GLY A 403 14.77 -20.89 -26.59
CA GLY A 403 15.38 -19.80 -25.82
C GLY A 403 15.23 -19.95 -24.30
N VAL A 404 14.20 -20.68 -23.83
CA VAL A 404 14.05 -21.06 -22.41
C VAL A 404 14.98 -22.21 -22.04
N ARG A 405 15.09 -23.22 -22.90
CA ARG A 405 16.02 -24.36 -22.72
C ARG A 405 17.47 -23.87 -22.65
N GLU A 406 17.87 -22.96 -23.53
CA GLU A 406 19.19 -22.32 -23.51
C GLU A 406 19.46 -21.51 -22.23
N ARG A 407 18.47 -20.75 -21.72
CA ARG A 407 18.59 -20.06 -20.43
C ARG A 407 18.75 -21.05 -19.28
N LEU A 408 17.99 -22.14 -19.27
CA LEU A 408 18.05 -23.19 -18.25
C LEU A 408 19.39 -23.96 -18.27
N GLU A 409 19.90 -24.32 -19.45
CA GLU A 409 21.22 -24.93 -19.61
C GLU A 409 22.36 -24.00 -19.18
N ARG A 410 22.24 -22.70 -19.48
CA ARG A 410 23.20 -21.67 -19.07
C ARG A 410 23.18 -21.47 -17.55
N ALA A 411 22.00 -21.52 -16.91
CA ALA A 411 21.87 -21.45 -15.46
C ALA A 411 22.52 -22.67 -14.77
N ALA A 412 22.32 -23.88 -15.33
CA ALA A 412 22.95 -25.09 -14.81
C ALA A 412 24.49 -25.06 -14.85
N ARG A 413 25.08 -24.29 -15.78
CA ARG A 413 26.55 -24.11 -15.92
C ARG A 413 27.14 -23.07 -14.95
N LEU A 414 26.34 -22.40 -14.11
CA LEU A 414 26.82 -21.48 -13.07
C LEU A 414 27.59 -22.17 -11.92
N GLY A 415 27.54 -23.50 -11.84
CA GLY A 415 28.36 -24.29 -10.90
C GLY A 415 27.91 -24.27 -9.44
N ARG A 416 26.81 -23.58 -9.10
CA ARG A 416 26.26 -23.45 -7.74
C ARG A 416 24.82 -23.97 -7.61
N THR A 417 24.45 -24.91 -8.47
CA THR A 417 23.13 -25.53 -8.53
C THR A 417 22.89 -26.41 -7.30
N VAL A 418 21.84 -26.12 -6.53
CA VAL A 418 21.40 -26.95 -5.38
C VAL A 418 20.34 -27.96 -5.81
N ARG A 419 19.38 -27.54 -6.65
CA ARG A 419 18.43 -28.43 -7.33
C ARG A 419 18.58 -28.25 -8.84
N ALA A 420 18.95 -29.31 -9.55
CA ALA A 420 19.01 -29.30 -11.01
C ALA A 420 17.62 -29.47 -11.63
N SER A 421 17.39 -28.86 -12.80
CA SER A 421 16.22 -29.13 -13.62
C SER A 421 16.28 -30.57 -14.17
N ALA A 422 15.35 -31.42 -13.76
CA ALA A 422 15.07 -32.70 -14.39
C ALA A 422 13.96 -32.60 -15.46
N PRO A 423 13.97 -33.43 -16.52
CA PRO A 423 12.81 -33.65 -17.38
C PRO A 423 11.66 -34.30 -16.59
N ILE A 424 10.43 -34.13 -17.09
CA ILE A 424 9.27 -34.96 -16.75
C ILE A 424 8.73 -35.54 -18.07
N GLU A 425 8.32 -36.80 -18.07
CA GLU A 425 7.62 -37.43 -19.18
C GLU A 425 6.12 -37.08 -19.09
N HIS A 426 5.55 -36.46 -20.14
CA HIS A 426 4.13 -36.09 -20.16
C HIS A 426 3.27 -37.29 -20.59
N PRO A 427 2.33 -37.77 -19.77
CA PRO A 427 1.66 -39.07 -19.98
C PRO A 427 0.86 -39.15 -21.29
N GLU A 428 0.35 -38.02 -21.76
CA GLU A 428 -0.49 -37.93 -22.97
C GLU A 428 0.28 -37.37 -24.19
N HIS A 429 1.50 -36.87 -23.99
CA HIS A 429 2.26 -36.13 -25.02
C HIS A 429 3.77 -36.42 -24.91
N PRO A 430 4.28 -37.61 -25.31
CA PRO A 430 5.66 -38.01 -25.05
C PRO A 430 6.75 -37.10 -25.64
N GLU A 431 6.42 -36.31 -26.66
CA GLU A 431 7.34 -35.34 -27.29
C GLU A 431 7.33 -33.95 -26.61
N ALA A 432 6.49 -33.74 -25.60
CA ALA A 432 6.40 -32.47 -24.86
C ALA A 432 7.65 -32.20 -24.00
N VAL A 433 8.23 -31.00 -24.13
CA VAL A 433 9.42 -30.62 -23.35
C VAL A 433 9.01 -30.05 -21.99
N VAL A 434 8.79 -30.91 -21.00
CA VAL A 434 8.51 -30.52 -19.60
C VAL A 434 9.80 -30.47 -18.78
N ARG A 435 10.00 -29.43 -17.95
CA ARG A 435 11.20 -29.24 -17.12
C ARG A 435 10.84 -28.75 -15.71
N THR A 436 11.45 -29.35 -14.69
CA THR A 436 11.26 -28.95 -13.28
C THR A 436 12.16 -27.76 -12.87
N PRO A 437 11.80 -26.95 -11.86
CA PRO A 437 12.55 -25.73 -11.49
C PRO A 437 14.01 -25.97 -11.06
N LEU A 438 14.95 -25.21 -11.63
CA LEU A 438 16.33 -25.15 -11.19
C LEU A 438 16.50 -24.14 -10.05
N VAL A 439 17.13 -24.55 -8.96
CA VAL A 439 17.46 -23.69 -7.82
C VAL A 439 18.97 -23.64 -7.65
N ALA A 440 19.57 -22.45 -7.67
CA ALA A 440 20.99 -22.22 -7.46
C ALA A 440 21.26 -21.27 -6.28
N ARG A 441 22.42 -21.43 -5.62
CA ARG A 441 22.87 -20.58 -4.51
C ARG A 441 23.84 -19.52 -5.00
N LEU A 442 23.50 -18.26 -4.79
CA LEU A 442 24.33 -17.09 -5.14
C LEU A 442 24.69 -16.27 -3.88
N ASP A 443 25.61 -15.34 -4.03
CA ASP A 443 25.98 -14.36 -3.03
C ASP A 443 25.72 -12.93 -3.56
N ALA A 444 25.20 -12.05 -2.70
CA ALA A 444 24.80 -10.70 -3.06
C ALA A 444 25.95 -9.86 -3.67
N GLU A 445 27.17 -9.99 -3.14
CA GLU A 445 28.32 -9.21 -3.60
C GLU A 445 28.97 -9.85 -4.82
N ALA A 446 29.20 -11.17 -4.78
CA ALA A 446 29.97 -11.87 -5.81
C ALA A 446 29.22 -12.05 -7.13
N ASP A 447 27.88 -12.13 -7.09
CA ASP A 447 27.06 -12.57 -8.22
C ASP A 447 26.03 -11.52 -8.69
N ARG A 448 26.18 -10.22 -8.36
CA ARG A 448 25.21 -9.16 -8.73
C ARG A 448 24.83 -9.21 -10.21
N GLU A 449 25.83 -9.25 -11.10
CA GLU A 449 25.61 -9.37 -12.55
C GLU A 449 24.79 -10.60 -12.98
N THR A 450 24.64 -11.62 -12.16
CA THR A 450 23.84 -12.81 -12.45
C THR A 450 22.38 -12.60 -12.06
N TYR A 451 22.10 -12.16 -10.83
CA TYR A 451 20.73 -12.03 -10.32
C TYR A 451 20.03 -10.71 -10.68
N THR A 452 20.76 -9.70 -11.16
CA THR A 452 20.17 -8.48 -11.74
C THR A 452 19.78 -8.61 -13.22
N ARG A 453 19.98 -9.79 -13.82
CA ARG A 453 19.43 -10.14 -15.14
C ARG A 453 18.17 -10.97 -14.96
N GLU A 454 17.27 -10.88 -15.93
CA GLU A 454 16.11 -11.78 -16.01
C GLU A 454 16.52 -13.15 -16.62
N TRP A 455 15.96 -14.22 -16.05
CA TRP A 455 16.17 -15.62 -16.43
C TRP A 455 14.83 -16.32 -16.65
N PHE A 456 14.00 -15.80 -17.55
CA PHE A 456 12.64 -16.29 -17.82
C PHE A 456 12.54 -17.83 -17.89
N GLY A 457 11.49 -18.39 -17.27
CA GLY A 457 11.29 -19.83 -17.15
C GLY A 457 11.83 -20.41 -15.83
N PRO A 458 12.19 -21.71 -15.80
CA PRO A 458 12.31 -22.46 -14.54
C PRO A 458 13.68 -22.27 -13.85
N VAL A 459 14.04 -21.03 -13.51
CA VAL A 459 15.31 -20.67 -12.85
C VAL A 459 15.07 -19.77 -11.64
N SER A 460 15.62 -20.13 -10.48
CA SER A 460 15.53 -19.33 -9.25
C SER A 460 16.83 -19.32 -8.46
N PHE A 461 17.10 -18.22 -7.77
CA PHE A 461 18.34 -17.99 -7.02
C PHE A 461 18.07 -17.75 -5.54
N VAL A 462 18.70 -18.55 -4.68
CA VAL A 462 18.78 -18.30 -3.23
C VAL A 462 20.05 -17.50 -2.94
N ILE A 463 19.87 -16.21 -2.65
CA ILE A 463 20.95 -15.21 -2.60
C ILE A 463 21.25 -14.88 -1.13
N GLY A 464 22.51 -15.09 -0.73
CA GLY A 464 22.99 -14.73 0.61
C GLY A 464 23.31 -13.23 0.72
N THR A 465 22.72 -12.56 1.71
CA THR A 465 22.90 -11.12 2.01
C THR A 465 23.42 -10.92 3.44
N ASP A 466 23.97 -9.76 3.80
CA ASP A 466 24.48 -9.53 5.17
C ASP A 466 23.39 -9.50 6.24
N SER A 467 22.17 -9.11 5.86
CA SER A 467 21.02 -8.97 6.75
C SER A 467 19.76 -8.72 5.94
N THR A 468 18.58 -8.83 6.56
CA THR A 468 17.31 -8.41 5.95
C THR A 468 17.36 -6.95 5.48
N ARG A 469 18.11 -6.09 6.17
CA ARG A 469 18.33 -4.71 5.73
C ARG A 469 19.07 -4.68 4.38
N HIS A 470 20.16 -5.44 4.24
CA HIS A 470 20.87 -5.55 2.95
C HIS A 470 19.96 -6.19 1.88
N SER A 471 19.12 -7.18 2.23
CA SER A 471 18.09 -7.71 1.31
C SER A 471 17.12 -6.64 0.82
N LEU A 472 16.62 -5.78 1.71
CA LEU A 472 15.70 -4.68 1.37
C LEU A 472 16.39 -3.56 0.57
N GLU A 473 17.68 -3.31 0.84
CA GLU A 473 18.49 -2.35 0.08
C GLU A 473 18.75 -2.85 -1.35
N ILE A 474 19.18 -4.11 -1.53
CA ILE A 474 19.29 -4.77 -2.85
C ILE A 474 17.94 -4.72 -3.58
N PHE A 475 16.86 -5.14 -2.92
CA PHE A 475 15.51 -5.13 -3.50
C PHE A 475 15.09 -3.74 -4.00
N ARG A 476 15.29 -2.70 -3.17
CA ARG A 476 14.95 -1.31 -3.54
C ARG A 476 15.79 -0.82 -4.71
N GLU A 477 17.05 -1.22 -4.82
CA GLU A 477 17.89 -0.95 -6.00
C GLU A 477 17.39 -1.69 -7.23
N THR A 478 17.27 -3.02 -7.19
CA THR A 478 16.95 -3.83 -8.37
C THR A 478 15.56 -3.55 -8.95
N VAL A 479 14.56 -3.25 -8.11
CA VAL A 479 13.24 -2.82 -8.58
C VAL A 479 13.29 -1.44 -9.25
N ARG A 480 14.14 -0.52 -8.77
CA ARG A 480 14.33 0.80 -9.40
C ARG A 480 15.15 0.74 -10.69
N GLU A 481 16.15 -0.14 -10.76
CA GLU A 481 17.05 -0.29 -11.91
C GLU A 481 16.45 -1.17 -13.03
N HIS A 482 15.60 -2.15 -12.69
CA HIS A 482 15.15 -3.20 -13.61
C HIS A 482 13.65 -3.54 -13.54
N GLY A 483 12.87 -2.92 -12.64
CA GLY A 483 11.43 -3.20 -12.46
C GLY A 483 11.14 -4.54 -11.78
N ALA A 484 9.88 -4.72 -11.36
CA ALA A 484 9.31 -5.99 -10.88
C ALA A 484 7.77 -5.93 -10.95
N LEU A 485 7.10 -7.09 -10.97
CA LEU A 485 5.64 -7.20 -10.97
C LEU A 485 5.07 -7.74 -9.65
N THR A 486 5.87 -8.42 -8.82
CA THR A 486 5.44 -8.95 -7.51
C THR A 486 6.49 -8.75 -6.41
N GLU A 487 6.01 -8.42 -5.20
CA GLU A 487 6.78 -8.43 -3.95
C GLU A 487 6.06 -9.29 -2.90
N PRO A 488 6.52 -10.52 -2.65
CA PRO A 488 6.19 -11.27 -1.43
C PRO A 488 7.25 -11.00 -0.36
N SER A 489 6.93 -10.18 0.64
CA SER A 489 7.79 -9.96 1.81
C SER A 489 7.25 -10.67 3.05
N THR A 490 8.15 -11.23 3.86
CA THR A 490 7.80 -11.84 5.15
C THR A 490 7.87 -10.82 6.29
N PRO A 491 6.87 -10.76 7.19
CA PRO A 491 6.87 -9.78 8.28
C PRO A 491 7.92 -10.14 9.34
N PRO A 492 8.50 -9.15 10.03
CA PRO A 492 9.55 -9.40 11.00
C PRO A 492 9.05 -10.10 12.27
N ALA A 493 9.92 -10.93 12.85
CA ALA A 493 9.57 -11.86 13.92
C ALA A 493 8.89 -11.18 15.13
N LYS A 494 7.64 -11.58 15.41
CA LYS A 494 6.88 -11.15 16.58
C LYS A 494 7.65 -11.52 17.86
N ARG A 495 8.07 -10.54 18.66
CA ARG A 495 8.71 -10.80 19.98
C ARG A 495 7.81 -11.71 20.83
N CYS A 496 8.33 -12.89 21.15
CA CYS A 496 7.55 -13.95 21.79
C CYS A 496 6.93 -13.54 23.13
N TRP A 497 5.61 -13.56 23.20
CA TRP A 497 4.87 -13.74 24.45
C TRP A 497 4.50 -15.22 24.60
N PRO A 498 4.44 -15.77 25.82
CA PRO A 498 4.21 -17.20 26.02
C PRO A 498 2.81 -17.63 25.53
N PRO A 499 2.68 -18.84 24.95
CA PRO A 499 1.44 -19.29 24.34
C PRO A 499 0.37 -19.64 25.40
N PRO A 500 -0.90 -19.26 25.21
CA PRO A 500 -2.02 -19.87 25.91
C PRO A 500 -2.13 -21.36 25.58
N SER A 501 -2.65 -22.17 26.51
CA SER A 501 -2.79 -23.61 26.31
C SER A 501 -3.75 -23.96 25.17
N ARG A 502 -3.32 -24.87 24.28
CA ARG A 502 -4.15 -25.37 23.19
C ARG A 502 -5.37 -26.10 23.75
N ARG A 503 -6.58 -25.62 23.43
CA ARG A 503 -7.79 -26.44 23.40
C ARG A 503 -8.12 -26.75 21.95
N HIS A 504 -8.27 -28.03 21.62
CA HIS A 504 -8.68 -28.44 20.28
C HIS A 504 -10.13 -28.00 20.01
N TRP A 505 -10.36 -27.44 18.83
CA TRP A 505 -11.68 -27.37 18.20
C TRP A 505 -11.67 -28.29 16.98
N THR A 506 -12.59 -29.25 16.97
CA THR A 506 -12.89 -30.10 15.80
C THR A 506 -14.21 -29.65 15.21
N PRO A 507 -14.33 -29.46 13.87
CA PRO A 507 -15.60 -29.18 13.25
C PRO A 507 -16.47 -30.45 13.22
N GLU A 508 -17.66 -30.39 13.81
CA GLU A 508 -18.66 -31.47 13.67
C GLU A 508 -19.29 -31.43 12.27
N CYS A 509 -19.13 -32.52 11.51
CA CYS A 509 -19.86 -32.73 10.27
C CYS A 509 -20.89 -33.85 10.47
N ASN A 510 -22.17 -33.54 10.28
CA ASN A 510 -23.29 -34.35 10.78
C ASN A 510 -23.70 -35.48 9.81
N CYS A 511 -22.96 -36.59 9.84
CA CYS A 511 -23.21 -37.78 9.03
C CYS A 511 -23.54 -39.00 9.91
N ARG A 512 -24.81 -39.42 9.94
CA ARG A 512 -25.26 -40.62 10.68
C ARG A 512 -24.84 -41.92 9.98
N ARG A 513 -24.19 -42.85 10.70
CA ARG A 513 -24.43 -44.33 10.63
C ARG A 513 -23.67 -45.13 11.71
N THR A 514 -24.43 -45.79 12.58
CA THR A 514 -24.20 -47.13 13.19
C THR A 514 -22.78 -47.60 13.56
N SER A 515 -22.54 -47.74 14.88
CA SER A 515 -21.47 -48.55 15.51
C SER A 515 -21.74 -50.08 15.40
N PRO A 516 -20.80 -51.00 15.75
CA PRO A 516 -20.47 -51.28 17.17
C PRO A 516 -19.03 -51.76 17.54
N ALA A 517 -18.70 -51.59 18.83
CA ALA A 517 -17.77 -52.37 19.69
C ALA A 517 -16.23 -52.40 19.44
N GLY A 518 -15.43 -52.29 20.52
CA GLY A 518 -13.97 -52.48 20.51
C GLY A 518 -13.18 -51.92 21.71
N SER A 519 -12.92 -52.78 22.71
CA SER A 519 -11.95 -52.73 23.83
C SER A 519 -10.47 -52.41 23.44
N SER A 520 -9.49 -52.06 24.31
CA SER A 520 -9.42 -51.63 25.74
C SER A 520 -7.93 -51.43 26.18
N SER A 521 -7.65 -50.71 27.28
CA SER A 521 -6.40 -50.78 28.13
C SER A 521 -5.04 -50.38 27.48
N THR A 522 -3.90 -50.10 28.15
CA THR A 522 -3.52 -49.55 29.50
C THR A 522 -2.06 -49.04 29.43
N SER A 523 -1.64 -48.17 30.37
CA SER A 523 -0.24 -47.71 30.59
C SER A 523 0.49 -48.61 31.65
N PRO A 524 1.70 -48.33 32.21
CA PRO A 524 2.61 -47.18 32.08
C PRO A 524 4.14 -47.55 31.88
N PRO A 525 5.19 -47.20 32.70
CA PRO A 525 6.44 -46.63 32.14
C PRO A 525 7.77 -47.23 32.66
N LEU A 526 8.93 -46.62 32.34
CA LEU A 526 10.21 -46.77 33.08
C LEU A 526 11.11 -45.50 33.01
N SER A 527 12.05 -45.35 33.95
CA SER A 527 12.92 -44.17 34.13
C SER A 527 14.24 -44.49 34.88
N VAL A 528 15.37 -43.82 34.57
CA VAL A 528 16.69 -43.96 35.27
C VAL A 528 17.53 -42.66 35.25
N THR A 529 18.42 -42.45 36.26
CA THR A 529 19.38 -41.33 36.52
C THR A 529 20.84 -41.66 36.07
N SER A 530 21.91 -40.84 36.13
CA SER A 530 22.25 -39.45 36.59
C SER A 530 23.25 -38.80 35.57
N THR A 531 24.23 -37.89 35.74
CA THR A 531 24.98 -37.21 36.86
C THR A 531 25.57 -35.85 36.37
N ALA A 532 26.48 -35.17 37.12
CA ALA A 532 26.99 -33.80 36.87
C ALA A 532 28.44 -33.56 37.43
N ALA A 533 29.28 -32.57 37.04
CA ALA A 533 29.26 -31.66 35.87
C ALA A 533 30.62 -31.02 35.42
N PRO A 534 31.28 -30.03 36.10
CA PRO A 534 31.95 -28.91 35.39
C PRO A 534 33.43 -28.59 35.86
N PRO A 535 34.03 -27.38 35.66
CA PRO A 535 34.51 -26.74 34.39
C PRO A 535 35.93 -26.08 34.47
N THR A 536 36.52 -25.60 33.35
CA THR A 536 37.62 -24.58 33.32
C THR A 536 37.73 -23.75 32.02
N ARG A 537 38.39 -22.58 32.07
CA ARG A 537 38.67 -21.58 30.99
C ARG A 537 39.72 -20.55 31.53
N PRO A 538 40.28 -19.60 30.74
CA PRO A 538 41.03 -19.62 29.47
C PRO A 538 42.57 -19.47 29.70
N PRO A 539 43.43 -19.14 28.68
CA PRO A 539 43.87 -17.73 28.49
C PRO A 539 44.25 -17.34 27.03
N ALA A 540 44.73 -16.09 26.83
CA ALA A 540 45.35 -15.50 25.62
C ALA A 540 46.13 -14.20 26.01
N PRO A 541 46.86 -13.46 25.12
CA PRO A 541 47.41 -13.73 23.78
C PRO A 541 48.98 -13.61 23.76
N PRO A 542 49.65 -13.53 22.58
CA PRO A 542 50.35 -12.27 22.21
C PRO A 542 50.42 -11.97 20.68
N SER A 543 51.23 -10.99 20.26
CA SER A 543 51.47 -10.50 18.88
C SER A 543 52.87 -9.84 18.78
N PRO A 544 53.37 -9.22 17.66
CA PRO A 544 53.08 -9.30 16.21
C PRO A 544 54.39 -9.37 15.32
N ILE A 545 54.31 -9.04 14.00
CA ILE A 545 55.43 -8.63 13.06
C ILE A 545 56.33 -9.81 12.53
N PRO A 546 56.98 -9.78 11.31
CA PRO A 546 57.20 -8.73 10.28
C PRO A 546 56.73 -9.05 8.82
N ARG A 547 57.16 -8.22 7.84
CA ARG A 547 56.81 -8.22 6.39
C ARG A 547 57.95 -8.68 5.44
N SER A 548 57.60 -9.28 4.30
CA SER A 548 58.35 -9.28 3.00
C SER A 548 57.48 -9.95 1.89
N SER A 549 57.62 -9.73 0.57
CA SER A 549 58.29 -8.67 -0.21
C SER A 549 57.80 -8.62 -1.69
N GLN A 550 57.60 -7.41 -2.22
CA GLN A 550 57.76 -6.93 -3.62
C GLN A 550 57.45 -7.81 -4.87
N ALA A 551 56.47 -7.36 -5.65
CA ALA A 551 56.54 -7.13 -7.12
C ALA A 551 55.43 -6.10 -7.46
N ALA A 552 55.65 -4.96 -8.14
CA ALA A 552 56.08 -4.73 -9.53
C ALA A 552 55.11 -5.35 -10.57
N SER A 553 54.49 -4.62 -11.52
CA SER A 553 54.55 -3.17 -11.82
C SER A 553 53.43 -2.74 -12.80
N ARG A 554 53.04 -1.46 -12.80
CA ARG A 554 52.93 -0.53 -13.97
C ARG A 554 52.22 0.78 -13.60
N ARG A 555 52.41 1.83 -14.41
CA ARG A 555 51.83 3.18 -14.21
C ARG A 555 50.66 3.42 -15.16
N CYS A 556 49.64 4.14 -14.71
CA CYS A 556 48.92 5.13 -15.53
C CYS A 556 48.68 6.40 -14.68
N SER A 557 48.23 7.51 -15.27
CA SER A 557 48.50 8.85 -14.74
C SER A 557 47.27 9.76 -14.54
N ARG A 558 47.38 10.62 -13.51
CA ARG A 558 46.64 11.89 -13.29
C ARG A 558 45.10 11.83 -13.33
N ALA A 559 44.50 11.84 -12.15
CA ALA A 559 43.29 12.63 -11.86
C ALA A 559 43.64 13.68 -10.79
N GLY A 560 42.88 14.79 -10.73
CA GLY A 560 43.08 15.85 -9.75
C GLY A 560 42.54 15.53 -8.35
N PRO A 561 42.79 16.37 -7.34
CA PRO A 561 42.17 16.22 -6.02
C PRO A 561 40.65 16.43 -6.14
N PHE A 562 39.88 15.36 -5.97
CA PHE A 562 38.44 15.49 -5.74
C PHE A 562 38.23 16.24 -4.42
N LEU A 563 37.65 17.43 -4.51
CA LEU A 563 37.08 18.10 -3.35
C LEU A 563 36.02 17.17 -2.77
N SER A 564 36.17 16.79 -1.50
CA SER A 564 35.12 16.08 -0.77
C SER A 564 33.92 17.02 -0.61
N ARG A 565 32.93 16.90 -1.49
CA ARG A 565 31.57 17.20 -1.09
C ARG A 565 31.28 16.31 0.12
N SER A 566 30.98 16.94 1.25
CA SER A 566 30.32 16.25 2.35
C SER A 566 29.09 15.51 1.81
N PRO A 567 28.64 14.40 2.43
CA PRO A 567 27.31 13.90 2.15
C PRO A 567 26.30 15.04 2.31
N PRO A 568 25.22 15.10 1.51
CA PRO A 568 24.15 16.05 1.75
C PRO A 568 23.70 15.90 3.21
N MET A 569 23.49 17.02 3.90
CA MET A 569 22.91 16.97 5.25
C MET A 569 21.52 16.35 5.14
N PRO A 570 21.05 15.57 6.14
CA PRO A 570 19.68 15.07 6.15
C PRO A 570 18.72 16.25 6.02
N ASP A 571 17.80 16.17 5.05
CA ASP A 571 17.05 17.31 4.56
C ASP A 571 16.40 18.11 5.70
N GLU A 572 16.71 19.41 5.75
CA GLU A 572 16.29 20.25 6.86
C GLU A 572 14.78 20.49 6.78
N VAL A 573 14.12 20.23 7.91
CA VAL A 573 12.66 20.31 8.04
C VAL A 573 12.30 21.53 8.86
N PHE A 574 11.45 22.39 8.31
CA PHE A 574 11.05 23.65 8.93
C PHE A 574 9.55 23.66 9.23
N LEU A 575 9.18 24.26 10.37
CA LEU A 575 7.86 24.78 10.65
C LEU A 575 7.74 26.15 9.98
N ILE A 576 6.73 26.33 9.13
CA ILE A 576 6.54 27.55 8.34
C ILE A 576 5.55 28.47 9.03
N ASP A 577 4.29 28.05 9.18
CA ASP A 577 3.31 28.73 10.04
C ASP A 577 2.22 27.75 10.49
N GLY A 578 1.23 28.22 11.25
CA GLY A 578 0.08 27.41 11.64
C GLY A 578 -1.10 28.20 12.23
N ALA A 579 -2.17 27.47 12.51
CA ALA A 579 -3.38 27.98 13.11
C ALA A 579 -4.00 26.95 14.06
N ARG A 580 -4.67 27.42 15.09
CA ARG A 580 -5.54 26.62 15.97
C ARG A 580 -6.88 27.28 16.20
N THR A 581 -7.89 26.48 16.52
CA THR A 581 -9.12 27.02 17.08
C THR A 581 -8.86 27.54 18.51
N PRO A 582 -9.76 28.36 19.07
CA PRO A 582 -9.92 28.42 20.51
C PRO A 582 -10.23 27.03 21.07
N GLN A 583 -10.04 26.88 22.37
CA GLN A 583 -10.37 25.67 23.11
C GLN A 583 -11.73 25.81 23.78
N GLY A 584 -12.71 25.00 23.35
CA GLY A 584 -14.02 24.91 23.97
C GLY A 584 -14.02 23.90 25.11
N ARG A 585 -14.79 24.15 26.18
CA ARG A 585 -15.04 23.14 27.22
C ARG A 585 -16.06 22.12 26.70
N TYR A 586 -16.09 20.93 27.31
CA TYR A 586 -17.15 19.94 27.02
C TYR A 586 -18.55 20.52 27.25
N GLY A 587 -19.41 20.46 26.23
CA GLY A 587 -20.73 21.10 26.21
C GLY A 587 -20.71 22.63 26.14
N GLY A 588 -19.54 23.23 25.88
CA GLY A 588 -19.27 24.66 25.86
C GLY A 588 -19.31 25.27 24.45
N VAL A 589 -18.48 26.29 24.22
CA VAL A 589 -18.64 27.22 23.07
C VAL A 589 -18.45 26.60 21.69
N LEU A 590 -17.78 25.44 21.58
CA LEU A 590 -17.58 24.73 20.30
C LEU A 590 -18.47 23.49 20.12
N ALA A 591 -19.34 23.16 21.09
CA ALA A 591 -20.17 21.95 21.10
C ALA A 591 -21.07 21.75 19.85
N SER A 592 -21.40 22.84 19.16
CA SER A 592 -22.21 22.84 17.94
C SER A 592 -21.44 22.55 16.66
N VAL A 593 -20.10 22.66 16.66
CA VAL A 593 -19.24 22.56 15.47
C VAL A 593 -18.66 21.14 15.38
N ARG A 594 -18.67 20.54 14.19
CA ARG A 594 -18.20 19.17 14.00
C ARG A 594 -16.67 19.09 14.00
N PRO A 595 -16.05 17.97 14.42
CA PRO A 595 -14.60 17.79 14.37
C PRO A 595 -14.01 17.82 12.95
N ASP A 596 -14.73 17.38 11.92
CA ASP A 596 -14.29 17.50 10.53
C ASP A 596 -14.34 18.96 10.02
N ASP A 597 -15.36 19.72 10.40
CA ASP A 597 -15.41 21.18 10.15
C ASP A 597 -14.29 21.95 10.89
N LEU A 598 -14.05 21.63 12.18
CA LEU A 598 -12.98 22.23 12.98
C LEU A 598 -11.59 21.93 12.40
N ALA A 599 -11.39 20.71 11.88
CA ALA A 599 -10.17 20.30 11.21
C ALA A 599 -9.97 21.03 9.87
N ALA A 600 -11.02 21.13 9.05
CA ALA A 600 -11.00 21.83 7.77
C ALA A 600 -10.59 23.30 7.93
N LEU A 601 -11.16 23.99 8.94
CA LEU A 601 -10.86 25.39 9.25
C LEU A 601 -9.36 25.61 9.52
N VAL A 602 -8.74 24.80 10.38
CA VAL A 602 -7.31 24.98 10.71
C VAL A 602 -6.37 24.51 9.59
N VAL A 603 -6.77 23.52 8.79
CA VAL A 603 -6.00 23.09 7.60
C VAL A 603 -5.97 24.19 6.55
N GLY A 604 -7.13 24.76 6.18
CA GLY A 604 -7.22 25.85 5.22
C GLY A 604 -6.49 27.11 5.69
N GLU A 605 -6.69 27.52 6.94
CA GLU A 605 -6.03 28.68 7.54
C GLU A 605 -4.50 28.49 7.62
N ALA A 606 -4.00 27.31 8.02
CA ALA A 606 -2.56 27.06 8.10
C ALA A 606 -1.87 27.14 6.72
N VAL A 607 -2.49 26.59 5.67
CA VAL A 607 -1.99 26.72 4.29
C VAL A 607 -2.01 28.19 3.84
N GLY A 608 -3.12 28.90 4.09
CA GLY A 608 -3.28 30.31 3.72
C GLY A 608 -2.28 31.24 4.39
N ARG A 609 -2.02 31.04 5.70
CA ARG A 609 -1.02 31.81 6.46
C ARG A 609 0.42 31.53 6.02
N ALA A 610 0.75 30.27 5.77
CA ALA A 610 2.08 29.87 5.29
C ALA A 610 2.38 30.34 3.86
N GLY A 611 1.37 30.77 3.09
CA GLY A 611 1.53 31.25 1.72
C GLY A 611 1.78 30.15 0.68
N VAL A 612 1.51 28.89 1.01
CA VAL A 612 1.75 27.74 0.13
C VAL A 612 0.59 27.60 -0.88
N PRO A 613 0.84 27.35 -2.18
CA PRO A 613 -0.20 26.96 -3.13
C PRO A 613 -0.90 25.68 -2.67
N GLY A 614 -2.24 25.67 -2.63
CA GLY A 614 -3.00 24.53 -2.09
C GLY A 614 -2.78 23.21 -2.85
N GLU A 615 -2.37 23.29 -4.11
CA GLU A 615 -1.98 22.17 -4.98
C GLU A 615 -0.54 21.68 -4.77
N ALA A 616 0.27 22.39 -3.98
CA ALA A 616 1.65 22.05 -3.64
C ALA A 616 1.81 21.36 -2.27
N VAL A 617 0.69 20.98 -1.64
CA VAL A 617 0.67 20.15 -0.43
C VAL A 617 0.74 18.68 -0.84
N ASP A 618 1.82 18.00 -0.48
CA ASP A 618 2.03 16.58 -0.83
C ASP A 618 1.21 15.63 0.05
N GLU A 619 0.87 16.05 1.28
CA GLU A 619 0.16 15.23 2.27
C GLU A 619 -0.49 16.08 3.37
N VAL A 620 -1.63 15.61 3.94
CA VAL A 620 -2.24 16.19 5.14
C VAL A 620 -2.37 15.14 6.25
N ILE A 621 -1.63 15.32 7.34
CA ILE A 621 -1.57 14.37 8.46
C ILE A 621 -2.25 14.98 9.68
N LEU A 622 -3.38 14.43 10.13
CA LEU A 622 -4.04 14.87 11.36
C LEU A 622 -4.02 13.80 12.44
N GLY A 623 -3.82 14.21 13.69
CA GLY A 623 -4.01 13.38 14.86
C GLY A 623 -5.44 13.46 15.41
N ALA A 624 -6.11 12.31 15.57
CA ALA A 624 -7.39 12.21 16.26
C ALA A 624 -7.43 10.93 17.12
N ALA A 625 -7.84 11.04 18.39
CA ALA A 625 -7.82 9.92 19.33
C ALA A 625 -9.06 9.01 19.23
N ASN A 626 -10.21 9.55 18.82
CA ASN A 626 -11.49 8.83 18.84
C ASN A 626 -11.81 8.10 17.52
N GLN A 627 -11.97 8.83 16.41
CA GLN A 627 -12.26 8.36 15.04
C GLN A 627 -13.54 7.53 14.88
N ALA A 628 -14.47 7.65 15.83
CA ALA A 628 -15.72 6.89 15.87
C ALA A 628 -16.95 7.71 15.43
N GLY A 629 -16.86 9.04 15.46
CA GLY A 629 -17.99 9.95 15.32
C GLY A 629 -18.01 10.66 13.97
N GLU A 630 -18.15 11.98 14.01
CA GLU A 630 -18.04 12.82 12.82
C GLU A 630 -16.58 12.91 12.31
N ASP A 631 -15.61 12.46 13.14
CA ASP A 631 -14.20 12.25 12.83
C ASP A 631 -13.87 10.85 12.24
N ASN A 632 -14.89 10.09 11.84
CA ASN A 632 -14.73 8.75 11.27
C ASN A 632 -14.09 8.76 9.88
N ARG A 633 -13.56 7.58 9.47
CA ARG A 633 -13.09 7.29 8.10
C ARG A 633 -12.13 8.36 7.57
N ASP A 634 -11.10 8.63 8.38
CA ASP A 634 -9.97 9.50 8.04
C ASP A 634 -10.32 11.00 7.98
N VAL A 635 -10.41 11.63 9.16
CA VAL A 635 -10.71 13.07 9.31
C VAL A 635 -9.68 13.98 8.63
N ALA A 636 -8.43 13.54 8.44
CA ALA A 636 -7.44 14.28 7.67
C ALA A 636 -7.86 14.44 6.20
N ARG A 637 -8.24 13.35 5.54
CA ARG A 637 -8.75 13.38 4.16
C ARG A 637 -10.12 14.08 4.06
N MET A 638 -10.97 14.00 5.08
CA MET A 638 -12.20 14.81 5.13
C MET A 638 -11.90 16.31 5.21
N ALA A 639 -10.93 16.70 6.05
CA ALA A 639 -10.51 18.09 6.23
C ALA A 639 -9.92 18.70 4.94
N VAL A 640 -9.14 17.95 4.15
CA VAL A 640 -8.67 18.38 2.81
C VAL A 640 -9.84 18.84 1.93
N LEU A 641 -10.86 17.99 1.82
CA LEU A 641 -12.01 18.22 0.93
C LEU A 641 -12.91 19.36 1.43
N LEU A 642 -13.14 19.43 2.76
CA LEU A 642 -13.93 20.47 3.39
C LEU A 642 -13.23 21.84 3.40
N ALA A 643 -11.88 21.87 3.46
CA ALA A 643 -11.09 23.09 3.38
C ALA A 643 -11.00 23.67 1.96
N GLY A 644 -11.49 22.95 0.94
CA GLY A 644 -11.42 23.35 -0.47
C GLY A 644 -10.04 23.23 -1.09
N LEU A 645 -9.14 22.42 -0.51
CA LEU A 645 -7.89 22.03 -1.15
C LEU A 645 -8.17 21.10 -2.36
N ALA A 646 -7.20 20.96 -3.26
CA ALA A 646 -7.39 20.14 -4.45
C ALA A 646 -7.64 18.67 -4.09
N GLU A 647 -8.60 18.02 -4.77
CA GLU A 647 -8.99 16.63 -4.47
C GLU A 647 -7.85 15.61 -4.68
N THR A 648 -6.78 16.00 -5.36
CA THR A 648 -5.53 15.24 -5.55
C THR A 648 -4.61 15.22 -4.33
N VAL A 649 -4.73 16.17 -3.39
CA VAL A 649 -3.93 16.23 -2.16
C VAL A 649 -4.35 15.08 -1.24
N PRO A 650 -3.48 14.12 -0.91
CA PRO A 650 -3.83 13.03 -0.01
C PRO A 650 -3.98 13.53 1.44
N GLY A 651 -4.49 12.65 2.29
CA GLY A 651 -4.46 12.85 3.73
C GLY A 651 -4.50 11.50 4.45
N TYR A 652 -3.97 11.44 5.67
CA TYR A 652 -4.20 10.30 6.57
C TYR A 652 -4.22 10.69 8.05
N THR A 653 -5.06 9.99 8.83
CA THR A 653 -5.25 10.24 10.26
C THR A 653 -4.40 9.30 11.11
N VAL A 654 -3.60 9.84 12.03
CA VAL A 654 -2.79 9.07 12.99
C VAL A 654 -3.46 9.02 14.37
N ASN A 655 -3.26 7.91 15.09
CA ASN A 655 -3.69 7.76 16.47
C ASN A 655 -2.53 7.37 17.39
N ARG A 656 -2.22 8.25 18.35
CA ARG A 656 -1.43 7.96 19.55
C ARG A 656 -2.08 8.64 20.76
N LEU A 657 -3.41 8.51 20.87
CA LEU A 657 -4.26 9.14 21.90
C LEU A 657 -3.90 10.63 22.09
N CYS A 658 -3.55 11.03 23.32
CA CYS A 658 -3.15 12.40 23.70
C CYS A 658 -2.01 13.01 22.86
N ALA A 659 -1.16 12.19 22.22
CA ALA A 659 -0.01 12.65 21.43
C ALA A 659 -0.22 12.49 19.91
N SER A 660 -1.46 12.33 19.44
CA SER A 660 -1.72 12.12 18.00
C SER A 660 -1.23 13.31 17.16
N GLY A 661 -1.53 14.55 17.53
CA GLY A 661 -1.10 15.73 16.77
C GLY A 661 0.41 15.96 16.74
N LEU A 662 1.13 15.67 17.84
CA LEU A 662 2.60 15.73 17.83
C LEU A 662 3.21 14.53 17.05
N THR A 663 2.49 13.40 17.01
CA THR A 663 2.85 12.26 16.15
C THR A 663 2.65 12.60 14.67
N ALA A 664 1.62 13.37 14.31
CA ALA A 664 1.39 13.83 12.93
C ALA A 664 2.55 14.71 12.43
N VAL A 665 2.97 15.72 13.21
CA VAL A 665 4.13 16.56 12.88
C VAL A 665 5.43 15.73 12.85
N ALA A 666 5.55 14.72 13.72
CA ALA A 666 6.68 13.79 13.68
C ALA A 666 6.68 12.91 12.42
N SER A 667 5.51 12.53 11.89
CA SER A 667 5.39 11.80 10.61
C SER A 667 5.71 12.70 9.42
N ALA A 668 5.21 13.94 9.39
CA ALA A 668 5.57 14.93 8.37
C ALA A 668 7.08 15.15 8.29
N ALA A 669 7.72 15.33 9.45
CA ALA A 669 9.18 15.45 9.55
C ALA A 669 9.94 14.16 9.20
N GLN A 670 9.28 13.00 9.14
CA GLN A 670 9.87 11.76 8.64
C GLN A 670 9.74 11.66 7.11
N ALA A 671 8.56 11.93 6.55
CA ALA A 671 8.31 11.92 5.10
C ALA A 671 9.19 12.93 4.33
N ILE A 672 9.44 14.11 4.90
CA ILE A 672 10.36 15.09 4.31
C ILE A 672 11.81 14.58 4.36
N ARG A 673 12.22 13.92 5.45
CA ARG A 673 13.59 13.37 5.62
C ARG A 673 13.85 12.06 4.87
N SER A 674 12.82 11.39 4.37
CA SER A 674 12.94 10.25 3.44
C SER A 674 12.97 10.68 1.97
N GLY A 675 12.70 11.97 1.68
CA GLY A 675 12.54 12.48 0.33
C GLY A 675 11.21 12.07 -0.32
N GLU A 676 10.18 11.83 0.49
CA GLU A 676 8.85 11.37 0.06
C GLU A 676 7.81 12.51 0.02
N ALA A 677 8.10 13.66 0.64
CA ALA A 677 7.30 14.89 0.56
C ALA A 677 8.18 16.16 0.65
N ASP A 678 7.72 17.26 0.08
CA ASP A 678 8.32 18.60 0.14
C ASP A 678 7.54 19.53 1.08
N VAL A 679 6.20 19.47 1.07
CA VAL A 679 5.31 20.24 1.96
C VAL A 679 4.18 19.37 2.51
N VAL A 680 4.02 19.37 3.84
CA VAL A 680 3.01 18.58 4.55
C VAL A 680 2.26 19.47 5.54
N VAL A 681 0.92 19.43 5.54
CA VAL A 681 0.11 20.03 6.61
C VAL A 681 -0.01 19.01 7.74
N ALA A 682 0.45 19.35 8.93
CA ALA A 682 0.50 18.43 10.07
C ALA A 682 -0.19 19.01 11.29
N GLY A 683 -1.12 18.28 11.88
CA GLY A 683 -2.00 18.82 12.91
C GLY A 683 -2.77 17.77 13.71
N GLY A 684 -3.90 18.16 14.27
CA GLY A 684 -4.86 17.26 14.90
C GLY A 684 -6.13 17.94 15.34
N VAL A 685 -7.16 17.15 15.61
CA VAL A 685 -8.48 17.57 16.08
C VAL A 685 -8.98 16.62 17.15
N GLU A 686 -9.78 17.13 18.08
CA GLU A 686 -10.72 16.30 18.84
C GLU A 686 -12.01 17.11 19.07
N SER A 687 -13.17 16.48 18.94
CA SER A 687 -14.37 16.97 19.63
C SER A 687 -14.79 15.91 20.65
N MET A 688 -14.49 16.20 21.92
CA MET A 688 -14.90 15.34 23.02
C MET A 688 -16.39 15.50 23.33
N THR A 689 -17.01 16.66 23.04
CA THR A 689 -18.46 16.86 23.20
C THR A 689 -19.29 16.08 22.19
N ARG A 690 -18.76 15.87 20.98
CA ARG A 690 -19.45 15.20 19.87
C ARG A 690 -18.99 13.76 19.65
N ALA A 691 -18.23 13.24 20.61
CA ALA A 691 -17.86 11.85 20.71
C ALA A 691 -19.13 10.96 20.81
N PRO A 692 -19.34 9.98 19.92
CA PRO A 692 -20.57 9.20 19.88
C PRO A 692 -20.63 8.14 20.98
N TRP A 693 -21.79 7.51 21.11
CA TRP A 693 -21.91 6.20 21.76
C TRP A 693 -21.57 5.10 20.75
N VAL A 694 -20.77 4.12 21.16
CA VAL A 694 -20.43 2.93 20.35
C VAL A 694 -21.07 1.68 20.94
N MET A 695 -21.52 0.78 20.08
CA MET A 695 -22.32 -0.40 20.45
C MET A 695 -21.68 -1.68 19.91
N GLU A 696 -21.57 -2.71 20.75
CA GLU A 696 -21.07 -4.02 20.36
C GLU A 696 -22.05 -4.74 19.41
N LYS A 697 -21.52 -5.37 18.36
CA LYS A 697 -22.31 -6.18 17.43
C LYS A 697 -22.83 -7.45 18.13
N PRO A 698 -24.07 -7.90 17.88
CA PRO A 698 -24.57 -9.17 18.42
C PRO A 698 -23.64 -10.34 18.07
N GLY A 699 -23.14 -11.05 19.09
CA GLY A 699 -22.21 -12.18 18.91
C GLY A 699 -22.81 -13.43 18.28
N THR A 700 -24.15 -13.50 18.18
CA THR A 700 -24.89 -14.51 17.42
C THR A 700 -26.04 -13.85 16.66
N PRO A 701 -26.49 -14.41 15.52
CA PRO A 701 -27.61 -13.84 14.77
C PRO A 701 -28.89 -13.83 15.63
N TRP A 702 -29.72 -12.80 15.42
CA TRP A 702 -30.96 -12.51 16.17
C TRP A 702 -30.80 -12.25 17.69
N ALA A 703 -29.58 -12.22 18.23
CA ALA A 703 -29.36 -11.74 19.60
C ALA A 703 -29.59 -10.22 19.72
N LYS A 704 -29.80 -9.75 20.95
CA LYS A 704 -29.85 -8.32 21.27
C LYS A 704 -28.48 -7.66 20.97
N PRO A 705 -28.45 -6.35 20.69
CA PRO A 705 -27.19 -5.60 20.69
C PRO A 705 -26.45 -5.76 22.02
N GLY A 706 -25.11 -5.72 21.97
CA GLY A 706 -24.25 -5.91 23.14
C GLY A 706 -24.05 -4.62 23.94
N GLU A 707 -22.90 -4.49 24.59
CA GLU A 707 -22.62 -3.31 25.43
C GLU A 707 -22.58 -2.00 24.61
N VAL A 708 -23.03 -0.91 25.25
CA VAL A 708 -22.99 0.46 24.71
C VAL A 708 -22.07 1.30 25.59
N HIS A 709 -21.06 1.94 24.99
CA HIS A 709 -20.03 2.72 25.68
C HIS A 709 -20.00 4.15 25.14
N ASP A 710 -19.80 5.13 26.03
CA ASP A 710 -19.43 6.50 25.66
C ASP A 710 -18.00 6.50 25.09
N THR A 711 -17.74 7.31 24.05
CA THR A 711 -16.40 7.47 23.50
C THR A 711 -15.64 8.71 23.96
N SER A 712 -16.28 9.61 24.71
CA SER A 712 -15.73 10.90 25.15
C SER A 712 -14.38 10.79 25.84
N LEU A 713 -14.22 9.83 26.77
CA LEU A 713 -12.91 9.48 27.36
C LEU A 713 -12.93 8.08 27.99
N GLY A 714 -11.80 7.36 27.89
CA GLY A 714 -11.48 6.25 28.79
C GLY A 714 -11.56 4.85 28.18
N TRP A 715 -11.55 3.84 29.05
CA TRP A 715 -11.57 2.43 28.69
C TRP A 715 -12.98 1.98 28.29
N ARG A 716 -13.09 1.37 27.11
CA ARG A 716 -14.31 0.85 26.49
C ARG A 716 -13.99 -0.45 25.74
N PHE A 717 -14.94 -1.39 25.67
CA PHE A 717 -14.72 -2.75 25.15
C PHE A 717 -13.44 -3.42 25.73
N THR A 718 -13.24 -3.24 27.03
CA THR A 718 -11.99 -3.58 27.74
C THR A 718 -11.65 -5.06 27.63
N ASN A 719 -10.45 -5.37 27.10
CA ASN A 719 -10.03 -6.75 26.88
C ASN A 719 -10.07 -7.57 28.20
N PRO A 720 -10.79 -8.71 28.26
CA PRO A 720 -10.91 -9.52 29.48
C PRO A 720 -9.57 -9.98 30.07
N ARG A 721 -8.51 -10.09 29.26
CA ARG A 721 -7.14 -10.41 29.73
C ARG A 721 -6.54 -9.30 30.58
N PHE A 722 -6.81 -8.03 30.26
CA PHE A 722 -6.30 -6.90 31.05
C PHE A 722 -7.06 -6.80 32.38
N ALA A 723 -8.39 -6.89 32.34
CA ALA A 723 -9.21 -6.93 33.55
C ALA A 723 -8.90 -8.16 34.44
N ALA A 724 -8.45 -9.28 33.86
CA ALA A 724 -7.97 -10.43 34.63
C ALA A 724 -6.58 -10.22 35.25
N ALA A 725 -5.67 -9.52 34.56
CA ALA A 725 -4.37 -9.14 35.11
C ALA A 725 -4.52 -8.18 36.30
N ASP A 726 -5.39 -7.17 36.17
CA ASP A 726 -5.62 -6.19 37.25
C ASP A 726 -6.31 -6.83 38.47
N ARG A 727 -7.18 -7.82 38.27
CA ARG A 727 -7.72 -8.65 39.37
C ARG A 727 -6.69 -9.58 40.03
N ALA A 728 -5.53 -9.80 39.41
CA ALA A 728 -4.43 -10.58 39.99
C ALA A 728 -3.43 -9.70 40.77
N VAL A 729 -3.54 -8.38 40.69
CA VAL A 729 -2.74 -7.44 41.50
C VAL A 729 -3.23 -7.51 42.96
N PRO A 730 -2.34 -7.73 43.95
CA PRO A 730 -2.73 -7.77 45.36
C PRO A 730 -3.39 -6.48 45.83
N ALA A 731 -4.42 -6.60 46.67
CA ALA A 731 -5.05 -5.45 47.32
C ALA A 731 -4.01 -4.70 48.18
N GLY A 732 -3.88 -3.38 47.97
CA GLY A 732 -2.86 -2.55 48.62
C GLY A 732 -1.49 -2.51 47.93
N ALA A 733 -1.31 -3.16 46.77
CA ALA A 733 -0.07 -3.04 45.99
C ALA A 733 0.15 -1.60 45.50
N GLY A 734 1.40 -1.13 45.60
CA GLY A 734 1.78 0.27 45.39
C GLY A 734 1.86 0.70 43.92
N PRO A 735 2.32 1.93 43.64
CA PRO A 735 2.42 2.48 42.29
C PRO A 735 3.50 1.79 41.43
N GLU A 736 4.47 1.10 42.02
CA GLU A 736 5.47 0.28 41.35
C GLU A 736 4.91 -1.01 40.71
N THR A 737 3.77 -1.49 41.24
CA THR A 737 3.10 -2.70 40.76
C THR A 737 2.17 -2.35 39.59
N THR A 738 2.42 -2.98 38.43
CA THR A 738 1.76 -2.63 37.17
C THR A 738 0.26 -2.93 37.19
N LYS A 739 -0.54 -1.92 36.80
CA LYS A 739 -2.00 -2.00 36.61
C LYS A 739 -2.34 -1.44 35.22
N LEU A 740 -3.21 -2.10 34.48
CA LEU A 740 -3.42 -1.86 33.05
C LEU A 740 -4.59 -0.93 32.75
N THR A 741 -5.77 -1.21 33.32
CA THR A 741 -7.04 -0.56 32.95
C THR A 741 -7.46 0.58 33.88
N LEU A 742 -6.50 1.20 34.57
CA LEU A 742 -6.77 2.40 35.38
C LEU A 742 -7.28 3.55 34.49
N SER A 743 -8.22 4.32 35.04
CA SER A 743 -8.60 5.62 34.47
C SER A 743 -7.45 6.62 34.55
N MET A 744 -7.42 7.62 33.66
CA MET A 744 -6.29 8.55 33.58
C MET A 744 -6.03 9.28 34.90
N GLY A 745 -7.08 9.70 35.61
CA GLY A 745 -6.94 10.29 36.95
C GLY A 745 -6.41 9.33 38.01
N GLN A 746 -6.77 8.04 37.95
CA GLN A 746 -6.16 7.03 38.82
C GLN A 746 -4.66 6.84 38.54
N THR A 747 -4.21 6.94 37.27
CA THR A 747 -2.77 6.92 36.96
C THR A 747 -2.03 8.14 37.50
N ALA A 748 -2.70 9.31 37.56
CA ALA A 748 -2.13 10.50 38.19
C ALA A 748 -2.02 10.36 39.72
N GLU A 749 -2.93 9.64 40.37
CA GLU A 749 -2.82 9.27 41.80
C GLU A 749 -1.67 8.29 42.07
N GLU A 750 -1.36 7.36 41.14
CA GLU A 750 -0.17 6.49 41.27
C GLU A 750 1.14 7.28 41.09
N VAL A 751 1.19 8.21 40.12
CA VAL A 751 2.36 9.09 39.94
C VAL A 751 2.53 10.03 41.14
N ALA A 752 1.43 10.57 41.70
CA ALA A 752 1.48 11.38 42.91
C ALA A 752 2.07 10.61 44.11
N ALA A 753 1.62 9.36 44.31
CA ALA A 753 2.12 8.49 45.37
C ALA A 753 3.59 8.06 45.17
N LEU A 754 4.02 7.86 43.93
CA LEU A 754 5.40 7.47 43.60
C LEU A 754 6.42 8.61 43.78
N ASP A 755 6.05 9.83 43.40
CA ASP A 755 6.95 11.00 43.37
C ASP A 755 6.76 11.94 44.57
N GLY A 756 5.90 11.57 45.53
CA GLY A 756 5.64 12.36 46.74
C GLY A 756 5.04 13.74 46.43
N ILE A 757 4.19 13.84 45.40
CA ILE A 757 3.54 15.10 45.05
C ILE A 757 2.46 15.39 46.10
N THR A 758 2.45 16.60 46.69
CA THR A 758 1.42 16.97 47.65
C THR A 758 0.18 17.56 46.98
N ARG A 759 -0.96 17.52 47.66
CA ARG A 759 -2.18 18.24 47.25
C ARG A 759 -1.94 19.76 47.11
N ALA A 760 -1.10 20.34 47.98
CA ALA A 760 -0.76 21.75 47.92
C ALA A 760 0.08 22.08 46.67
N ASP A 761 1.04 21.22 46.31
CA ASP A 761 1.84 21.35 45.07
C ASP A 761 0.92 21.32 43.85
N SER A 762 0.00 20.34 43.82
CA SER A 762 -0.95 20.09 42.73
C SER A 762 -1.91 21.26 42.51
N ASP A 763 -2.50 21.80 43.58
CA ASP A 763 -3.39 22.96 43.50
C ASP A 763 -2.61 24.26 43.18
N ALA A 764 -1.38 24.42 43.69
CA ALA A 764 -0.54 25.58 43.38
C ALA A 764 -0.12 25.62 41.90
N PHE A 765 0.29 24.48 41.33
CA PHE A 765 0.59 24.35 39.91
C PHE A 765 -0.63 24.68 39.04
N ALA A 766 -1.80 24.16 39.41
CA ALA A 766 -3.06 24.44 38.73
C ALA A 766 -3.46 25.92 38.77
N LEU A 767 -3.23 26.60 39.91
CA LEU A 767 -3.44 28.04 40.03
C LEU A 767 -2.52 28.83 39.08
N ARG A 768 -1.21 28.49 39.02
CA ARG A 768 -0.26 29.16 38.11
C ARG A 768 -0.66 28.99 36.65
N SER A 769 -1.03 27.79 36.22
CA SER A 769 -1.50 27.53 34.84
C SER A 769 -2.70 28.43 34.48
N HIS A 770 -3.67 28.60 35.38
CA HIS A 770 -4.77 29.54 35.18
C HIS A 770 -4.35 31.01 35.17
N GLN A 771 -3.46 31.43 36.05
CA GLN A 771 -2.97 32.81 36.10
C GLN A 771 -2.18 33.18 34.84
N TRP A 772 -1.30 32.29 34.36
CA TRP A 772 -0.50 32.48 33.16
C TRP A 772 -1.33 32.45 31.88
N ALA A 773 -2.32 31.54 31.77
CA ALA A 773 -3.25 31.51 30.65
C ALA A 773 -4.11 32.78 30.57
N VAL A 774 -4.65 33.25 31.69
CA VAL A 774 -5.41 34.52 31.74
C VAL A 774 -4.51 35.69 31.32
N ALA A 775 -3.30 35.80 31.88
CA ALA A 775 -2.36 36.85 31.50
C ALA A 775 -1.93 36.78 30.02
N ALA A 776 -1.76 35.59 29.45
CA ALA A 776 -1.48 35.41 28.02
C ALA A 776 -2.66 35.82 27.13
N GLN A 777 -3.88 35.47 27.53
CA GLN A 777 -5.13 35.75 26.81
C GLN A 777 -5.62 37.20 26.99
N GLU A 778 -5.13 37.93 27.99
CA GLU A 778 -5.33 39.37 28.19
C GLU A 778 -4.24 40.20 27.51
N ALA A 779 -2.98 39.76 27.54
CA ALA A 779 -1.86 40.39 26.81
C ALA A 779 -1.82 40.06 25.31
N GLY A 780 -2.80 39.32 24.78
CA GLY A 780 -2.89 38.96 23.36
C GLY A 780 -1.84 37.94 22.87
N ARG A 781 -1.04 37.35 23.76
CA ARG A 781 0.05 36.40 23.44
C ARG A 781 -0.41 35.16 22.67
N LEU A 782 -1.68 34.78 22.85
CA LEU A 782 -2.35 33.65 22.17
C LEU A 782 -3.17 34.08 20.93
N ALA A 783 -3.34 35.37 20.66
CA ALA A 783 -4.27 35.84 19.62
C ALA A 783 -3.77 35.56 18.19
N GLN A 784 -2.46 35.50 17.99
CA GLN A 784 -1.85 35.23 16.68
C GLN A 784 -2.01 33.78 16.23
N GLU A 785 -1.96 32.82 17.15
CA GLU A 785 -2.13 31.39 16.84
C GLU A 785 -3.60 30.98 16.64
N ILE A 786 -4.55 31.79 17.12
CA ILE A 786 -5.99 31.51 17.02
C ILE A 786 -6.55 31.89 15.63
N VAL A 787 -7.45 31.07 15.11
CA VAL A 787 -8.42 31.41 14.04
C VAL A 787 -9.82 31.48 14.64
N PRO A 788 -10.63 32.53 14.36
CA PRO A 788 -12.02 32.58 14.79
C PRO A 788 -12.83 31.38 14.30
N VAL A 789 -13.61 30.76 15.18
CA VAL A 789 -14.53 29.68 14.79
C VAL A 789 -15.94 30.25 14.63
N PRO A 790 -16.56 30.19 13.44
CA PRO A 790 -17.95 30.59 13.27
C PRO A 790 -18.88 29.59 13.98
N VAL A 791 -19.80 30.13 14.78
CA VAL A 791 -20.84 29.38 15.48
C VAL A 791 -22.21 30.00 15.20
N ARG A 792 -23.29 29.30 15.55
CA ARG A 792 -24.66 29.72 15.20
C ARG A 792 -25.00 31.15 15.61
N ASP A 793 -24.50 31.57 16.77
CA ASP A 793 -24.86 32.84 17.40
C ASP A 793 -23.66 33.83 17.46
N GLY A 794 -22.64 33.66 16.60
CA GLY A 794 -21.49 34.58 16.48
C GLY A 794 -20.17 33.92 16.04
N GLU A 795 -19.04 34.44 16.50
CA GLU A 795 -17.71 33.83 16.34
C GLU A 795 -17.04 33.63 17.70
N VAL A 796 -16.37 32.50 17.89
CA VAL A 796 -15.55 32.21 19.07
C VAL A 796 -14.11 32.57 18.75
N THR A 797 -13.52 33.49 19.53
CA THR A 797 -12.19 34.09 19.29
C THR A 797 -11.23 33.95 20.48
N ARG A 798 -11.65 33.29 21.56
CA ARG A 798 -10.94 33.22 22.84
C ARG A 798 -11.15 31.86 23.50
N ASP A 799 -10.11 31.34 24.14
CA ASP A 799 -10.17 30.08 24.89
C ASP A 799 -11.16 30.17 26.06
N GLU A 800 -12.00 29.14 26.23
CA GLU A 800 -13.10 29.11 27.20
C GLU A 800 -12.68 28.55 28.58
N GLY A 801 -11.56 27.82 28.61
CA GLY A 801 -11.05 27.15 29.80
C GLY A 801 -10.48 28.07 30.91
N PRO A 802 -9.74 29.17 30.61
CA PRO A 802 -9.07 29.95 31.65
C PRO A 802 -10.01 30.69 32.61
N ARG A 803 -9.73 30.59 33.91
CA ARG A 803 -10.59 31.04 35.02
C ARG A 803 -9.88 32.10 35.88
N PRO A 804 -10.07 33.41 35.64
CA PRO A 804 -9.45 34.48 36.44
C PRO A 804 -9.79 34.41 37.94
N ALA A 805 -10.97 33.92 38.28
CA ALA A 805 -11.46 33.82 39.66
C ALA A 805 -10.94 32.59 40.43
N THR A 806 -9.90 31.90 39.95
CA THR A 806 -9.28 30.74 40.62
C THR A 806 -8.43 31.19 41.80
N THR A 807 -8.53 30.49 42.94
CA THR A 807 -7.74 30.77 44.16
C THR A 807 -7.36 29.47 44.86
N MET A 808 -6.29 29.48 45.67
CA MET A 808 -5.89 28.32 46.49
C MET A 808 -7.01 27.83 47.42
N GLU A 809 -7.82 28.74 47.96
CA GLU A 809 -8.98 28.42 48.79
C GLU A 809 -10.03 27.61 48.00
N LYS A 810 -10.39 28.08 46.79
CA LYS A 810 -11.37 27.41 45.92
C LYS A 810 -10.87 26.07 45.42
N LEU A 811 -9.58 25.96 45.09
CA LEU A 811 -8.96 24.69 44.69
C LEU A 811 -8.90 23.73 45.87
N GLY A 812 -8.44 24.16 47.04
CA GLY A 812 -8.37 23.35 48.26
C GLY A 812 -9.73 22.80 48.71
N ALA A 813 -10.80 23.56 48.50
CA ALA A 813 -12.18 23.13 48.77
C ALA A 813 -12.70 22.02 47.84
N LEU A 814 -12.01 21.71 46.73
CA LEU A 814 -12.41 20.63 45.82
C LEU A 814 -12.13 19.24 46.40
N ARG A 815 -13.09 18.34 46.20
CA ARG A 815 -12.99 16.92 46.54
C ARG A 815 -12.09 16.19 45.52
N THR A 816 -11.42 15.14 45.98
CA THR A 816 -10.73 14.20 45.09
C THR A 816 -11.77 13.36 44.35
N ILE A 817 -11.42 12.91 43.14
CA ILE A 817 -12.36 12.24 42.23
C ILE A 817 -12.00 10.79 41.97
N PHE A 818 -10.70 10.45 41.98
CA PHE A 818 -10.19 9.18 41.45
C PHE A 818 -9.74 8.19 42.53
N ARG A 819 -9.52 8.67 43.77
CA ARG A 819 -9.04 7.89 44.91
C ARG A 819 -9.52 8.54 46.22
N GLU A 820 -10.04 7.72 47.14
CA GLU A 820 -10.28 8.13 48.52
C GLU A 820 -8.92 8.35 49.21
N GLY A 821 -8.73 9.51 49.85
CA GLY A 821 -7.42 9.91 50.39
C GLY A 821 -6.36 10.25 49.32
N GLY A 822 -6.73 10.37 48.05
CA GLY A 822 -5.85 10.85 46.97
C GLY A 822 -5.60 12.35 47.00
N ILE A 823 -5.05 12.89 45.91
CA ILE A 823 -4.82 14.34 45.74
C ILE A 823 -5.46 14.94 44.48
N VAL A 824 -5.94 14.13 43.52
CA VAL A 824 -6.32 14.63 42.20
C VAL A 824 -7.78 15.11 42.18
N THR A 825 -7.97 16.38 41.81
CA THR A 825 -9.30 17.04 41.70
C THR A 825 -9.56 17.56 40.29
N ALA A 826 -10.81 17.92 39.99
CA ALA A 826 -11.18 18.64 38.76
C ALA A 826 -10.61 20.08 38.67
N GLY A 827 -9.97 20.58 39.73
CA GLY A 827 -9.18 21.82 39.69
C GLY A 827 -7.76 21.58 39.17
N SER A 828 -7.20 20.40 39.40
CA SER A 828 -5.80 20.05 39.13
C SER A 828 -5.63 19.04 37.98
N SER A 829 -6.59 19.00 37.06
CA SER A 829 -6.65 18.14 35.88
C SER A 829 -7.17 18.92 34.67
N SER A 830 -6.70 18.62 33.46
CA SER A 830 -7.27 19.19 32.24
C SER A 830 -8.75 18.80 32.06
N PRO A 831 -9.64 19.73 31.67
CA PRO A 831 -11.02 19.39 31.33
C PRO A 831 -11.12 18.64 29.99
N LEU A 832 -12.21 17.87 29.81
CA LEU A 832 -12.61 17.41 28.48
C LEU A 832 -12.92 18.64 27.60
N SER A 833 -12.43 18.67 26.37
CA SER A 833 -12.38 19.88 25.54
C SER A 833 -12.55 19.59 24.05
N ASP A 834 -13.02 20.58 23.29
CA ASP A 834 -13.12 20.56 21.83
C ASP A 834 -12.11 21.53 21.20
N GLY A 835 -11.45 21.13 20.11
CA GLY A 835 -10.58 22.03 19.34
C GLY A 835 -9.69 21.34 18.30
N ALA A 836 -9.14 22.12 17.38
CA ALA A 836 -8.23 21.69 16.32
C ALA A 836 -6.99 22.59 16.21
N ALA A 837 -5.89 22.07 15.66
CA ALA A 837 -4.67 22.82 15.35
C ALA A 837 -3.92 22.18 14.18
N ALA A 838 -3.33 22.98 13.29
CA ALA A 838 -2.49 22.54 12.18
C ALA A 838 -1.31 23.49 11.96
N LEU A 839 -0.19 22.94 11.48
CA LEU A 839 1.02 23.64 11.08
C LEU A 839 1.46 23.17 9.69
N VAL A 840 2.05 24.06 8.90
CA VAL A 840 2.73 23.71 7.66
C VAL A 840 4.18 23.34 7.97
N VAL A 841 4.58 22.16 7.50
CA VAL A 841 5.92 21.61 7.61
C VAL A 841 6.51 21.50 6.21
N ALA A 842 7.71 22.01 5.98
CA ALA A 842 8.31 22.04 4.65
C ALA A 842 9.81 21.68 4.64
N SER A 843 10.28 21.17 3.49
CA SER A 843 11.70 20.95 3.20
C SER A 843 12.43 22.27 2.94
N ALA A 844 13.77 22.26 3.06
CA ALA A 844 14.61 23.37 2.59
C ALA A 844 14.35 23.74 1.12
N ALA A 845 14.13 22.74 0.25
CA ALA A 845 13.88 22.95 -1.18
C ALA A 845 12.51 23.59 -1.43
N ALA A 846 11.48 23.24 -0.65
CA ALA A 846 10.17 23.87 -0.70
C ALA A 846 10.17 25.32 -0.16
N VAL A 847 10.94 25.57 0.91
CA VAL A 847 11.17 26.93 1.43
C VAL A 847 11.74 27.84 0.34
N GLU A 848 12.80 27.42 -0.36
CA GLU A 848 13.36 28.19 -1.47
C GLU A 848 12.39 28.28 -2.67
N ARG A 849 11.72 27.18 -3.04
CA ARG A 849 10.86 27.10 -4.23
C ARG A 849 9.63 28.00 -4.16
N TYR A 850 9.01 28.11 -2.99
CA TYR A 850 7.77 28.88 -2.79
C TYR A 850 8.01 30.21 -2.04
N GLY A 851 9.23 30.51 -1.62
CA GLY A 851 9.57 31.76 -0.93
C GLY A 851 9.01 31.82 0.50
N LEU A 852 8.94 30.67 1.18
CA LEU A 852 8.34 30.54 2.51
C LEU A 852 9.26 31.13 3.58
N THR A 853 8.68 31.59 4.69
CA THR A 853 9.44 32.03 5.87
C THR A 853 9.52 30.87 6.89
N PRO A 854 10.68 30.21 7.08
CA PRO A 854 10.82 29.22 8.13
C PRO A 854 10.91 29.91 9.50
N ARG A 855 10.10 29.46 10.45
CA ARG A 855 10.06 30.01 11.84
C ARG A 855 10.92 29.19 12.80
N ALA A 856 10.92 27.86 12.66
CA ALA A 856 11.84 26.98 13.40
C ALA A 856 12.14 25.71 12.64
N ARG A 857 13.33 25.15 12.87
CA ARG A 857 13.78 23.87 12.34
C ARG A 857 13.43 22.74 13.31
N ILE A 858 12.79 21.68 12.83
CA ILE A 858 12.56 20.47 13.62
C ILE A 858 13.91 19.74 13.75
N VAL A 859 14.40 19.59 14.98
CA VAL A 859 15.68 18.94 15.26
C VAL A 859 15.49 17.44 15.32
N THR A 860 14.66 16.96 16.23
CA THR A 860 14.36 15.52 16.37
C THR A 860 13.07 15.29 17.14
N SER A 861 12.46 14.13 16.95
CA SER A 861 11.35 13.63 17.76
C SER A 861 11.68 12.26 18.34
N ALA A 862 11.10 11.94 19.49
CA ALA A 862 11.24 10.63 20.13
C ALA A 862 9.97 10.23 20.86
N SER A 863 9.68 8.93 20.85
CA SER A 863 8.64 8.30 21.66
C SER A 863 9.24 7.21 22.54
N ALA A 864 8.60 6.98 23.69
CA ALA A 864 8.97 5.96 24.67
C ALA A 864 7.73 5.34 25.32
N GLY A 865 7.87 4.12 25.83
CA GLY A 865 6.85 3.42 26.63
C GLY A 865 7.19 3.41 28.11
N VAL A 866 6.18 3.37 28.97
CA VAL A 866 6.27 3.25 30.44
C VAL A 866 5.18 2.28 30.93
N GLN A 867 5.12 1.96 32.23
CA GLN A 867 4.00 1.18 32.78
C GLN A 867 2.67 1.95 32.60
N PRO A 868 1.55 1.30 32.20
CA PRO A 868 0.27 1.99 31.97
C PRO A 868 -0.29 2.76 33.18
N ASN A 869 -0.13 2.22 34.40
CA ASN A 869 -0.43 2.88 35.68
C ASN A 869 0.41 4.14 35.95
N LEU A 870 1.57 4.28 35.31
CA LEU A 870 2.49 5.41 35.44
C LEU A 870 2.59 6.22 34.13
N MET A 871 1.55 6.20 33.30
CA MET A 871 1.54 6.81 31.96
C MET A 871 1.95 8.30 31.96
N GLY A 872 1.67 9.03 33.05
CA GLY A 872 2.07 10.41 33.24
C GLY A 872 3.59 10.64 33.17
N LEU A 873 4.41 9.63 33.48
CA LEU A 873 5.86 9.71 33.39
C LEU A 873 6.42 9.49 31.98
N GLY A 874 5.58 9.17 30.99
CA GLY A 874 5.98 8.98 29.59
C GLY A 874 6.88 10.07 28.99
N PRO A 875 6.68 11.38 29.28
CA PRO A 875 7.55 12.46 28.82
C PRO A 875 9.01 12.32 29.22
N VAL A 876 9.33 11.65 30.35
CA VAL A 876 10.70 11.55 30.86
C VAL A 876 11.60 10.77 29.89
N PRO A 877 11.39 9.46 29.63
CA PRO A 877 12.22 8.72 28.68
C PRO A 877 12.03 9.16 27.22
N ALA A 878 10.92 9.84 26.88
CA ALA A 878 10.76 10.44 25.56
C ALA A 878 11.68 11.66 25.39
N THR A 879 11.73 12.55 26.38
CA THR A 879 12.57 13.76 26.39
C THR A 879 14.05 13.42 26.51
N GLU A 880 14.43 12.50 27.41
CA GLU A 880 15.81 12.00 27.52
C GLU A 880 16.33 11.45 26.18
N LYS A 881 15.48 10.66 25.49
CA LYS A 881 15.79 10.09 24.17
C LYS A 881 15.85 11.15 23.05
N ALA A 882 15.05 12.21 23.12
CA ALA A 882 15.13 13.33 22.18
C ALA A 882 16.40 14.16 22.40
N LEU A 883 16.69 14.54 23.65
CA LEU A 883 17.87 15.31 24.04
C LEU A 883 19.17 14.56 23.68
N ALA A 884 19.26 13.27 24.00
CA ALA A 884 20.38 12.42 23.62
C ALA A 884 20.58 12.31 22.09
N ARG A 885 19.49 12.32 21.30
CA ARG A 885 19.54 12.36 19.83
C ARG A 885 20.01 13.71 19.28
N ALA A 886 19.69 14.82 19.96
CA ALA A 886 20.09 16.17 19.56
C ALA A 886 21.49 16.56 20.08
N GLY A 887 22.08 15.80 21.01
CA GLY A 887 23.28 16.19 21.75
C GLY A 887 23.04 17.35 22.72
N TRP A 888 21.80 17.54 23.16
CA TRP A 888 21.37 18.62 24.07
C TRP A 888 21.16 18.09 25.50
N ARG A 889 21.14 18.98 26.48
CA ARG A 889 20.77 18.72 27.88
C ARG A 889 19.55 19.56 28.26
N THR A 890 18.88 19.23 29.37
CA THR A 890 17.70 19.98 29.82
C THR A 890 17.97 21.45 30.14
N GLY A 891 19.18 21.78 30.62
CA GLY A 891 19.64 23.15 30.79
C GLY A 891 20.04 23.89 29.50
N ASP A 892 20.09 23.20 28.35
CA ASP A 892 20.29 23.82 27.03
C ASP A 892 18.94 24.17 26.35
N LEU A 893 17.82 24.14 27.09
CA LEU A 893 16.46 24.50 26.62
C LEU A 893 16.06 25.89 27.10
N ASP A 894 15.40 26.66 26.25
CA ASP A 894 15.00 28.04 26.50
C ASP A 894 13.50 28.19 26.76
N ALA A 895 12.67 27.47 25.99
CA ALA A 895 11.22 27.40 26.19
C ALA A 895 10.74 25.95 26.18
N ILE A 896 9.77 25.63 27.05
CA ILE A 896 9.23 24.28 27.18
C ILE A 896 7.70 24.34 27.22
N GLU A 897 7.05 23.50 26.41
CA GLU A 897 5.62 23.22 26.48
C GLU A 897 5.42 21.74 26.87
N LEU A 898 5.02 21.53 28.12
CA LEU A 898 4.72 20.23 28.72
C LEU A 898 3.20 20.11 28.94
N ASN A 899 2.54 19.18 28.25
CA ASN A 899 1.09 19.04 28.38
C ASN A 899 0.68 18.63 29.81
N GLU A 900 -0.27 19.39 30.36
CA GLU A 900 -0.75 19.28 31.74
C GLU A 900 -2.04 18.44 31.83
N ALA A 901 -1.95 17.14 31.54
CA ALA A 901 -3.12 16.27 31.73
C ALA A 901 -3.55 16.28 33.22
N PHE A 902 -2.56 16.23 34.13
CA PHE A 902 -2.76 16.40 35.56
C PHE A 902 -1.56 17.14 36.19
N ALA A 903 -1.81 18.01 37.16
CA ALA A 903 -0.74 18.76 37.85
C ALA A 903 0.31 17.82 38.47
N ALA A 904 -0.13 16.71 39.08
CA ALA A 904 0.76 15.69 39.62
C ALA A 904 1.66 15.03 38.57
N GLN A 905 1.16 14.82 37.35
CA GLN A 905 1.94 14.31 36.23
C GLN A 905 2.95 15.35 35.73
N ALA A 906 2.55 16.60 35.58
CA ALA A 906 3.44 17.67 35.13
C ALA A 906 4.59 17.89 36.13
N LEU A 907 4.27 18.01 37.42
CA LEU A 907 5.25 18.18 38.51
C LEU A 907 6.25 17.02 38.60
N ALA A 908 5.79 15.76 38.47
CA ALA A 908 6.67 14.59 38.47
C ALA A 908 7.65 14.59 37.28
N VAL A 909 7.18 14.95 36.08
CA VAL A 909 8.02 15.09 34.88
C VAL A 909 9.06 16.21 35.07
N ILE A 910 8.64 17.38 35.55
CA ILE A 910 9.52 18.53 35.82
C ILE A 910 10.61 18.15 36.82
N ARG A 911 10.24 17.55 37.97
CA ARG A 911 11.18 17.13 39.03
C ARG A 911 12.19 16.10 38.53
N ARG A 912 11.76 15.10 37.74
CA ARG A 912 12.63 14.02 37.22
C ARG A 912 13.61 14.51 36.17
N LEU A 913 13.14 15.30 35.19
CA LEU A 913 13.98 15.88 34.14
C LEU A 913 14.81 17.09 34.63
N LYS A 914 14.48 17.64 35.80
CA LYS A 914 15.06 18.88 36.34
C LYS A 914 14.86 20.06 35.38
N LEU A 915 13.62 20.22 34.92
CA LEU A 915 13.22 21.35 34.09
C LEU A 915 13.09 22.61 34.95
N ASP A 916 13.34 23.75 34.33
CA ASP A 916 13.13 25.06 34.91
C ASP A 916 11.63 25.39 34.93
N GLU A 917 11.04 25.54 36.12
CA GLU A 917 9.60 25.83 36.28
C GLU A 917 9.17 27.19 35.69
N GLU A 918 10.09 28.13 35.46
CA GLU A 918 9.77 29.42 34.83
C GLU A 918 9.74 29.33 33.31
N LYS A 919 10.42 28.34 32.71
CA LYS A 919 10.43 28.10 31.25
C LYS A 919 9.29 27.24 30.75
N VAL A 920 8.71 26.41 31.63
CA VAL A 920 7.61 25.49 31.34
C VAL A 920 6.28 26.24 31.33
N ASN A 921 5.58 26.21 30.19
CA ASN A 921 4.20 26.69 30.01
C ASN A 921 3.98 28.17 30.44
N ALA A 922 4.87 29.09 30.07
CA ALA A 922 4.78 30.51 30.48
C ALA A 922 3.59 31.30 29.88
N ASP A 923 2.81 30.65 29.00
CA ASP A 923 1.50 31.10 28.50
C ASP A 923 0.32 30.35 29.16
N GLY A 924 0.56 29.55 30.19
CA GLY A 924 -0.37 28.58 30.76
C GLY A 924 -0.43 27.28 29.96
N GLY A 925 -1.06 26.25 30.53
CA GLY A 925 -1.14 24.92 29.91
C GLY A 925 -2.52 24.26 30.00
N ALA A 926 -2.58 22.96 29.77
CA ALA A 926 -3.83 22.22 29.54
C ALA A 926 -4.80 22.16 30.74
N ILE A 927 -4.37 22.44 31.97
CA ILE A 927 -5.28 22.62 33.12
C ILE A 927 -6.16 23.88 32.94
N ALA A 928 -5.59 24.91 32.30
CA ALA A 928 -6.28 26.16 32.03
C ALA A 928 -6.86 26.23 30.62
N LEU A 929 -6.09 25.88 29.60
CA LEU A 929 -6.47 26.00 28.19
C LEU A 929 -7.40 24.87 27.73
N GLY A 930 -7.34 23.67 28.34
CA GLY A 930 -8.07 22.48 27.88
C GLY A 930 -7.18 21.46 27.16
N HIS A 931 -7.74 20.27 26.90
CA HIS A 931 -7.02 19.12 26.34
C HIS A 931 -7.85 18.30 25.32
N PRO A 932 -8.16 18.83 24.12
CA PRO A 932 -8.64 17.99 23.02
C PRO A 932 -7.54 17.01 22.61
N LEU A 933 -7.76 15.71 22.77
CA LEU A 933 -6.69 14.71 22.79
C LEU A 933 -5.83 14.72 21.51
N GLY A 934 -6.45 14.66 20.33
CA GLY A 934 -5.78 14.65 19.04
C GLY A 934 -5.06 15.97 18.71
N CYS A 935 -5.73 17.09 18.94
CA CYS A 935 -5.22 18.45 18.70
C CYS A 935 -4.05 18.85 19.62
N SER A 936 -4.08 18.46 20.90
CA SER A 936 -3.20 19.06 21.92
C SER A 936 -1.71 18.96 21.62
N GLY A 937 -1.27 17.88 20.97
CA GLY A 937 0.12 17.70 20.55
C GLY A 937 0.59 18.69 19.47
N ALA A 938 -0.30 19.14 18.59
CA ALA A 938 -0.03 20.21 17.62
C ALA A 938 -0.19 21.59 18.28
N ARG A 939 -1.19 21.78 19.15
CA ARG A 939 -1.38 23.03 19.94
C ARG A 939 -0.12 23.42 20.72
N ILE A 940 0.46 22.50 21.49
CA ILE A 940 1.67 22.79 22.27
C ILE A 940 2.85 23.21 21.39
N LEU A 941 2.94 22.70 20.15
CA LEU A 941 4.04 23.03 19.25
C LEU A 941 3.86 24.40 18.58
N LEU A 942 2.63 24.77 18.23
CA LEU A 942 2.32 26.10 17.68
C LEU A 942 2.54 27.21 18.73
N THR A 943 2.12 26.97 19.98
CA THR A 943 2.39 27.90 21.07
C THR A 943 3.88 28.00 21.39
N LEU A 944 4.61 26.87 21.41
CA LEU A 944 6.07 26.88 21.54
C LEU A 944 6.76 27.70 20.44
N LEU A 945 6.28 27.62 19.20
CA LEU A 945 6.82 28.39 18.07
C LEU A 945 6.69 29.90 18.30
N GLY A 946 5.48 30.36 18.66
CA GLY A 946 5.23 31.77 18.99
C GLY A 946 5.97 32.23 20.25
N ARG A 947 6.17 31.34 21.24
CA ARG A 947 6.99 31.62 22.43
C ARG A 947 8.46 31.86 22.08
N LEU A 948 9.06 30.99 21.26
CA LEU A 948 10.47 31.11 20.87
C LEU A 948 10.80 32.46 20.20
N GLU A 949 9.88 32.99 19.39
CA GLU A 949 10.05 34.30 18.75
C GLU A 949 9.85 35.46 19.72
N ARG A 950 8.76 35.44 20.49
CA ARG A 950 8.42 36.51 21.45
C ARG A 950 9.39 36.63 22.62
N GLU A 951 9.99 35.51 23.03
CA GLU A 951 10.94 35.42 24.16
C GLU A 951 12.41 35.52 23.68
N ASP A 952 12.65 35.72 22.37
CA ASP A 952 13.95 35.61 21.65
C ASP A 952 14.70 34.27 21.92
N ALA A 953 14.00 33.30 22.50
CA ALA A 953 14.49 31.99 22.85
C ALA A 953 14.86 31.16 21.61
N ARG A 954 15.87 30.30 21.73
CA ARG A 954 16.43 29.55 20.59
C ARG A 954 15.97 28.09 20.57
N ARG A 955 15.95 27.40 21.72
CA ARG A 955 15.74 25.94 21.80
C ARG A 955 14.45 25.59 22.53
N GLY A 956 13.57 24.90 21.81
CA GLY A 956 12.25 24.50 22.29
C GLY A 956 12.11 23.00 22.52
N LEU A 957 11.32 22.63 23.55
CA LEU A 957 10.83 21.28 23.80
C LEU A 957 9.30 21.27 23.86
N ALA A 958 8.66 20.48 23.01
CA ALA A 958 7.24 20.12 23.12
C ALA A 958 7.12 18.66 23.56
N THR A 959 6.44 18.36 24.68
CA THR A 959 6.30 16.96 25.15
C THR A 959 5.01 16.69 25.93
N LEU A 960 4.51 15.45 25.84
CA LEU A 960 3.26 15.03 26.49
C LEU A 960 3.19 13.53 26.79
N CYS A 961 2.47 13.21 27.88
CA CYS A 961 2.11 11.87 28.28
C CYS A 961 0.98 11.31 27.41
N VAL A 962 0.86 9.98 27.38
CA VAL A 962 -0.12 9.26 26.55
C VAL A 962 -0.71 8.12 27.35
N GLY A 963 -2.04 8.02 27.36
CA GLY A 963 -2.78 6.92 27.98
C GLY A 963 -2.26 5.54 27.56
N VAL A 964 -2.45 4.55 28.44
CA VAL A 964 -1.92 3.18 28.28
C VAL A 964 -0.36 3.11 28.26
N GLY A 965 0.33 4.17 28.69
CA GLY A 965 1.75 4.10 29.06
C GLY A 965 2.73 4.46 27.94
N GLN A 966 2.59 5.63 27.31
CA GLN A 966 3.61 6.18 26.41
C GLN A 966 3.89 7.66 26.68
N GLY A 967 4.92 8.20 26.03
CA GLY A 967 5.14 9.63 25.89
C GLY A 967 5.80 9.97 24.55
N VAL A 968 5.66 11.22 24.14
CA VAL A 968 6.29 11.79 22.93
C VAL A 968 6.96 13.11 23.29
N ALA A 969 8.13 13.36 22.71
CA ALA A 969 8.86 14.62 22.78
C ALA A 969 9.33 15.04 21.39
N MET A 970 9.36 16.34 21.12
CA MET A 970 9.92 16.96 19.93
C MET A 970 10.80 18.15 20.34
N LEU A 971 11.98 18.24 19.74
CA LEU A 971 12.91 19.35 19.89
C LEU A 971 12.93 20.18 18.62
N VAL A 972 12.86 21.50 18.79
CA VAL A 972 12.90 22.50 17.72
C VAL A 972 13.95 23.56 18.03
N GLU A 973 14.54 24.15 16.99
CA GLU A 973 15.46 25.28 17.10
C GLU A 973 14.95 26.42 16.21
N ARG A 974 14.73 27.62 16.78
CA ARG A 974 14.37 28.82 16.02
C ARG A 974 15.50 29.16 15.05
N VAL A 975 15.14 29.68 13.87
CA VAL A 975 16.06 30.06 12.79
C VAL A 975 16.09 31.57 12.54
#